data_AF-A0A1C5U0Z2-F1
#
_entry.id   AF-A0A1C5U0Z2-F1
#
_cell.length_a   1.000
_cell.length_b   1.000
_cell.length_c   1.000
_cell.angle_alpha   90.00
_cell.angle_beta   90.00
_cell.angle_gamma   90.00
#
_symmetry.space_group_name_H-M   'P 1'
#
loop_
_entity.id
_entity.type
_entity.pdbx_description
1 polymer ?
#
loop_
_entity_poly.entity_id
_entity_poly.type
_entity_poly.pdbx_seq_one_letter_code
_entity_poly.pdbx_strand_id
1 'polypeptide(L)'
;MNDYHTDPLNPDTDRDGLPDGDEPHIGLDPLKPDTDDNGVLDCDEYFEQTVDQSRFDSDLFEDNLAVPSLLTVSAKGNVNSNIDISEYTGHLKGEERVYVGKVIEITKSEINSGNLSFTLSEDYTVKNYELAGELTNGLLICYNDGENTTPLATTYDEETRTLSADISAEGIYFVLDVISWLESLGLDIPSETSVEAQPSIQTFAARAVSDAAASIATVQIKGQVDIVFVIDTTGSMSGYINNVKNNITAFVNEIESAGITPSFALVDYRDITCDGENSTNTKKNPDGDNWFKNADDFKAEIAKLTVDGGGDTPETAIDALEMARQLNLRTSSQKFFVLVTDAGYKIDNNYGIKSMSEMIDLLVDDDINVSVVSNSSYQSTYKSLYESTGGIFANVGGNFKDELLSIADMINEETNSGCWVALNGLIPQIVKLDERPVWNGTADTDKDSLLDREELKSVWPTKYIDVSPFLYLLGLPWDYEYPSVPAYDYYSNPTKEDTDKDGIYDEVDNEPRVKGYYDEEVEDIVIGELTIVSCSNPLTGHGFLVYKSAVNDTLDFTGFVRGYTYQTWNKVDPCFYDIQCGQSVSIGNAGAAVGGSSVSGESGSNSGGSSVGSSGGSSGSSAGPSSGSSSGSESDVAGIYFNREFAVEANNYKENYDSSNPSDFKQEYDKNYAYTKKITQDQWDKLIQYHNDHNTYDLLWNNCVLVATRAWNLIYQDDQIDTNAIPSVVKNRIKEKSNSFVYDLYSVLEYSL
;
A
#
# COMPACT_ATOMS: atom_id res chain seq x y z
N MET A 1 3.77 -37.48 -30.06
CA MET A 1 4.07 -38.83 -29.56
C MET A 1 4.09 -38.65 -28.05
N ASN A 2 3.40 -39.49 -27.27
CA ASN A 2 3.48 -39.36 -25.82
C ASN A 2 4.79 -40.02 -25.37
N ASP A 3 5.80 -39.20 -25.05
CA ASP A 3 7.15 -39.67 -24.73
C ASP A 3 7.21 -40.40 -23.37
N TYR A 4 6.20 -40.22 -22.52
CA TYR A 4 6.09 -40.84 -21.18
C TYR A 4 5.02 -41.94 -21.11
N HIS A 5 4.36 -42.28 -22.23
CA HIS A 5 3.35 -43.34 -22.31
C HIS A 5 2.13 -43.19 -21.36
N THR A 6 1.91 -42.01 -20.80
CA THR A 6 0.74 -41.67 -19.97
C THR A 6 -0.58 -41.67 -20.77
N ASP A 7 -1.72 -41.70 -20.09
CA ASP A 7 -3.04 -41.63 -20.72
C ASP A 7 -3.40 -40.17 -21.04
N PRO A 8 -3.48 -39.74 -22.31
CA PRO A 8 -3.78 -38.35 -22.65
C PRO A 8 -5.18 -37.86 -22.21
N LEU A 9 -6.05 -38.76 -21.75
CA LEU A 9 -7.37 -38.44 -21.21
C LEU A 9 -7.41 -38.43 -19.67
N ASN A 10 -6.30 -38.74 -19.00
CA ASN A 10 -6.19 -38.75 -17.56
C ASN A 10 -4.96 -37.92 -17.14
N PRO A 11 -5.13 -36.77 -16.46
CA PRO A 11 -4.01 -35.90 -16.10
C PRO A 11 -3.08 -36.47 -15.02
N ASP A 12 -3.48 -37.56 -14.36
CA ASP A 12 -2.75 -38.30 -13.33
C ASP A 12 -2.99 -39.80 -13.62
N THR A 13 -2.08 -40.41 -14.38
CA THR A 13 -2.28 -41.72 -15.02
C THR A 13 -2.31 -42.85 -14.01
N ASP A 14 -1.51 -42.76 -12.95
CA ASP A 14 -1.35 -43.82 -11.94
C ASP A 14 -2.18 -43.59 -10.67
N ARG A 15 -2.74 -42.38 -10.52
CA ARG A 15 -3.73 -41.97 -9.52
C ARG A 15 -3.16 -41.87 -8.12
N ASP A 16 -1.91 -41.46 -8.01
CA ASP A 16 -1.28 -41.21 -6.73
C ASP A 16 -1.62 -39.80 -6.18
N GLY A 17 -2.00 -38.87 -7.07
CA GLY A 17 -2.33 -37.49 -6.73
C GLY A 17 -1.36 -36.44 -7.30
N LEU A 18 -0.29 -36.84 -8.00
CA LEU A 18 0.58 -35.97 -8.77
C LEU A 18 0.18 -35.93 -10.24
N PRO A 19 0.22 -34.75 -10.90
CA PRO A 19 0.00 -34.69 -12.34
C PRO A 19 1.14 -35.33 -13.12
N ASP A 20 0.80 -36.10 -14.17
CA ASP A 20 1.74 -36.74 -15.10
C ASP A 20 2.82 -35.80 -15.66
N GLY A 21 2.47 -34.50 -15.76
CA GLY A 21 3.35 -33.46 -16.26
C GLY A 21 4.42 -33.01 -15.26
N ASP A 22 4.16 -33.15 -13.97
CA ASP A 22 5.03 -32.66 -12.90
C ASP A 22 6.07 -33.71 -12.49
N GLU A 23 5.67 -34.98 -12.42
CA GLU A 23 6.51 -36.09 -11.96
C GLU A 23 7.87 -36.18 -12.66
N PRO A 24 7.99 -36.05 -14.00
CA PRO A 24 9.30 -36.10 -14.66
C PRO A 24 10.24 -34.94 -14.29
N HIS A 25 9.71 -33.80 -13.83
CA HIS A 25 10.51 -32.63 -13.43
C HIS A 25 11.18 -32.84 -12.07
N ILE A 26 10.57 -33.66 -11.21
CA ILE A 26 11.09 -34.04 -9.89
C ILE A 26 11.72 -35.45 -9.87
N GLY A 27 11.72 -36.14 -11.01
CA GLY A 27 12.44 -37.40 -11.21
C GLY A 27 11.63 -38.67 -10.92
N LEU A 28 10.30 -38.56 -10.91
CA LEU A 28 9.33 -39.63 -10.64
C LEU A 28 8.80 -40.25 -11.95
N ASP A 29 8.19 -41.43 -11.86
CA ASP A 29 7.63 -42.19 -12.97
C ASP A 29 6.09 -42.09 -12.99
N PRO A 30 5.50 -41.37 -13.97
CA PRO A 30 4.04 -41.07 -14.03
C PRO A 30 3.13 -42.28 -14.30
N LEU A 31 3.69 -43.48 -14.25
CA LEU A 31 2.99 -44.75 -14.40
C LEU A 31 3.03 -45.60 -13.13
N LYS A 32 3.65 -45.11 -12.06
CA LYS A 32 3.94 -45.86 -10.85
C LYS A 32 3.72 -44.99 -9.60
N PRO A 33 2.67 -45.27 -8.80
CA PRO A 33 2.29 -44.42 -7.65
C PRO A 33 3.30 -44.28 -6.52
N ASP A 34 4.38 -45.05 -6.56
CA ASP A 34 5.47 -45.12 -5.60
C ASP A 34 6.69 -45.52 -6.44
N THR A 35 7.42 -44.53 -6.95
CA THR A 35 8.48 -44.70 -7.95
C THR A 35 9.62 -45.57 -7.42
N ASP A 36 9.94 -45.49 -6.13
CA ASP A 36 11.07 -46.19 -5.52
C ASP A 36 10.71 -47.48 -4.74
N ASP A 37 9.41 -47.83 -4.66
CA ASP A 37 8.83 -48.95 -3.91
C ASP A 37 9.14 -48.90 -2.39
N ASN A 38 9.30 -47.72 -1.80
CA ASN A 38 9.59 -47.58 -0.37
C ASN A 38 8.35 -47.69 0.54
N GLY A 39 7.15 -47.67 -0.05
CA GLY A 39 5.87 -47.80 0.64
C GLY A 39 5.21 -46.48 1.03
N VAL A 40 5.75 -45.34 0.60
CA VAL A 40 5.14 -44.01 0.61
C VAL A 40 4.76 -43.67 -0.83
N LEU A 41 3.60 -43.03 -1.05
CA LEU A 41 3.22 -42.59 -2.40
C LEU A 41 4.04 -41.36 -2.78
N ASP A 42 4.35 -41.23 -4.07
CA ASP A 42 5.15 -40.14 -4.62
C ASP A 42 4.60 -38.75 -4.23
N CYS A 43 3.27 -38.58 -4.22
CA CYS A 43 2.58 -37.37 -3.76
C CYS A 43 2.82 -36.97 -2.29
N ASP A 44 3.19 -37.92 -1.43
CA ASP A 44 3.40 -37.73 0.01
C ASP A 44 4.89 -37.59 0.38
N GLU A 45 5.79 -37.71 -0.59
CA GLU A 45 7.24 -37.59 -0.41
C GLU A 45 7.75 -36.14 -0.53
N TYR A 46 8.92 -35.88 0.07
CA TYR A 46 9.58 -34.58 0.03
C TYR A 46 10.79 -34.60 -0.89
N PHE A 47 10.86 -33.63 -1.81
CA PHE A 47 11.93 -33.52 -2.80
C PHE A 47 12.64 -32.18 -2.69
N GLU A 48 13.98 -32.23 -2.66
CA GLU A 48 14.83 -31.04 -2.72
C GLU A 48 14.78 -30.39 -4.11
N GLN A 49 14.33 -29.14 -4.15
CA GLN A 49 14.11 -28.39 -5.37
C GLN A 49 14.60 -26.95 -5.18
N THR A 50 15.14 -26.37 -6.24
CA THR A 50 15.39 -24.91 -6.30
C THR A 50 14.17 -24.26 -6.94
N VAL A 51 13.65 -23.23 -6.30
CA VAL A 51 12.51 -22.48 -6.81
C VAL A 51 12.99 -21.56 -7.93
N ASP A 52 12.33 -21.66 -9.08
CA ASP A 52 12.58 -20.85 -10.25
C ASP A 52 12.15 -19.40 -10.00
N GLN A 53 12.92 -18.45 -10.53
CA GLN A 53 12.64 -17.03 -10.37
C GLN A 53 11.25 -16.62 -10.87
N SER A 54 10.66 -17.37 -11.82
CA SER A 54 9.30 -17.12 -12.30
C SER A 54 8.20 -17.37 -11.27
N ARG A 55 8.52 -17.93 -10.11
CA ARG A 55 7.60 -18.12 -8.98
C ARG A 55 7.60 -16.95 -7.99
N PHE A 56 8.53 -16.01 -8.18
CA PHE A 56 8.58 -14.77 -7.42
C PHE A 56 7.85 -13.70 -8.19
N ASP A 57 7.01 -12.96 -7.49
CA ASP A 57 6.40 -11.74 -8.01
C ASP A 57 7.50 -10.77 -8.50
N SER A 58 7.29 -10.17 -9.67
CA SER A 58 8.22 -9.18 -10.24
C SER A 58 8.44 -8.00 -9.31
N ASP A 59 7.42 -7.63 -8.52
CA ASP A 59 7.47 -6.47 -7.64
C ASP A 59 8.47 -6.67 -6.50
N LEU A 60 8.86 -7.90 -6.18
CA LEU A 60 9.88 -8.19 -5.17
C LEU A 60 11.30 -7.76 -5.60
N PHE A 61 11.51 -7.51 -6.90
CA PHE A 61 12.80 -7.12 -7.47
C PHE A 61 12.91 -5.62 -7.75
N GLU A 62 11.82 -4.86 -7.56
CA GLU A 62 11.77 -3.41 -7.74
C GLU A 62 11.70 -2.70 -6.38
N ASP A 63 12.46 -1.62 -6.22
CA ASP A 63 12.51 -0.77 -5.01
C ASP A 63 12.60 -1.54 -3.67
N ASN A 64 13.35 -2.64 -3.66
CA ASN A 64 13.48 -3.51 -2.51
C ASN A 64 14.92 -3.54 -1.96
N LEU A 65 15.08 -3.19 -0.68
CA LEU A 65 16.39 -3.15 -0.02
C LEU A 65 16.96 -4.53 0.32
N ALA A 66 16.12 -5.53 0.54
CA ALA A 66 16.52 -6.93 0.73
C ALA A 66 15.77 -7.79 -0.28
N VAL A 67 16.43 -8.05 -1.41
CA VAL A 67 15.82 -8.76 -2.54
C VAL A 67 15.94 -10.26 -2.31
N PRO A 68 14.84 -11.04 -2.32
CA PRO A 68 14.93 -12.49 -2.23
C PRO A 68 15.76 -13.03 -3.41
N SER A 69 16.81 -13.80 -3.13
CA SER A 69 17.82 -14.16 -4.12
C SER A 69 17.97 -15.67 -4.36
N LEU A 70 17.65 -16.49 -3.36
CA LEU A 70 17.64 -17.95 -3.50
C LEU A 70 16.63 -18.56 -2.53
N LEU A 71 15.87 -19.52 -3.04
CA LEU A 71 15.02 -20.38 -2.24
C LEU A 71 15.22 -21.83 -2.70
N THR A 72 15.76 -22.65 -1.80
CA THR A 72 15.86 -24.10 -1.99
C THR A 72 15.01 -24.77 -0.94
N VAL A 73 14.12 -25.68 -1.32
CA VAL A 73 13.16 -26.31 -0.42
C VAL A 73 13.07 -27.81 -0.64
N SER A 74 12.82 -28.52 0.45
CA SER A 74 12.33 -29.89 0.51
C SER A 74 10.81 -29.81 0.67
N ALA A 75 10.07 -30.10 -0.39
CA ALA A 75 8.62 -29.93 -0.41
C ALA A 75 7.95 -31.07 -1.19
N LYS A 76 6.64 -31.24 -0.97
CA LYS A 76 5.82 -32.20 -1.73
C LYS A 76 5.50 -31.67 -3.13
N GLY A 77 5.48 -32.59 -4.10
CA GLY A 77 5.18 -32.27 -5.50
C GLY A 77 6.21 -31.34 -6.15
N ASN A 78 5.91 -30.89 -7.37
CA ASN A 78 6.76 -29.99 -8.13
C ASN A 78 6.55 -28.53 -7.72
N VAL A 79 7.45 -27.96 -6.91
CA VAL A 79 7.31 -26.60 -6.39
C VAL A 79 7.21 -25.56 -7.50
N ASN A 80 7.86 -25.78 -8.64
CA ASN A 80 7.87 -24.82 -9.74
C ASN A 80 6.55 -24.76 -10.53
N SER A 81 5.58 -25.63 -10.20
CA SER A 81 4.23 -25.57 -10.74
C SER A 81 3.26 -24.81 -9.83
N ASN A 82 3.43 -24.88 -8.51
CA ASN A 82 2.45 -24.40 -7.52
C ASN A 82 2.95 -23.31 -6.56
N ILE A 83 4.21 -23.34 -6.09
CA ILE A 83 4.69 -22.42 -5.05
C ILE A 83 4.55 -20.97 -5.50
N ASP A 84 4.17 -20.10 -4.59
CA ASP A 84 3.94 -18.69 -4.90
C ASP A 84 4.66 -17.83 -3.87
N ILE A 85 5.44 -16.87 -4.34
CA ILE A 85 6.20 -15.96 -3.49
C ILE A 85 5.86 -14.53 -3.91
N SER A 86 5.14 -13.84 -3.04
CA SER A 86 4.65 -12.48 -3.28
C SER A 86 5.01 -11.55 -2.14
N GLU A 87 4.81 -10.24 -2.33
CA GLU A 87 4.90 -9.28 -1.25
C GLU A 87 3.72 -9.45 -0.29
N TYR A 88 4.00 -9.52 1.01
CA TYR A 88 2.98 -9.47 2.04
C TYR A 88 2.60 -8.01 2.32
N THR A 89 1.38 -7.64 1.95
CA THR A 89 0.81 -6.30 2.14
C THR A 89 -0.28 -6.26 3.21
N GLY A 90 -0.48 -7.36 3.94
CA GLY A 90 -1.57 -7.48 4.91
C GLY A 90 -1.40 -6.64 6.20
N HIS A 91 -2.50 -6.49 6.93
CA HIS A 91 -2.63 -5.64 8.13
C HIS A 91 -1.67 -5.97 9.29
N LEU A 92 -1.12 -7.20 9.33
CA LEU A 92 -0.20 -7.60 10.41
C LEU A 92 1.13 -6.87 10.32
N LYS A 93 1.44 -6.25 9.18
CA LYS A 93 2.64 -5.44 8.98
C LYS A 93 2.67 -4.33 10.03
N GLY A 94 3.73 -4.30 10.82
CA GLY A 94 3.92 -3.30 11.84
C GLY A 94 4.65 -2.09 11.31
N GLU A 95 5.54 -1.54 12.14
CA GLU A 95 6.34 -0.37 11.81
C GLU A 95 7.25 -0.61 10.60
N GLU A 96 7.02 0.11 9.50
CA GLU A 96 7.73 -0.14 8.23
C GLU A 96 9.24 0.07 8.33
N ARG A 97 9.68 1.01 9.18
CA ARG A 97 11.10 1.37 9.33
C ARG A 97 12.02 0.26 9.79
N VAL A 98 11.48 -0.79 10.40
CA VAL A 98 12.32 -1.84 11.00
C VAL A 98 12.53 -3.01 10.05
N TYR A 99 11.71 -3.13 9.01
CA TYR A 99 11.92 -4.10 7.96
C TYR A 99 13.00 -3.59 7.01
N VAL A 100 13.95 -4.46 6.68
CA VAL A 100 14.91 -4.20 5.62
C VAL A 100 14.34 -4.83 4.34
N GLY A 101 13.79 -4.00 3.47
CA GLY A 101 13.14 -4.45 2.25
C GLY A 101 11.69 -4.88 2.43
N LYS A 102 11.16 -5.57 1.42
CA LYS A 102 9.77 -6.05 1.39
C LYS A 102 9.60 -7.29 2.26
N VAL A 103 8.46 -7.38 2.94
CA VAL A 103 8.01 -8.61 3.62
C VAL A 103 7.49 -9.55 2.54
N ILE A 104 7.88 -10.82 2.57
CA ILE A 104 7.43 -11.81 1.58
C ILE A 104 6.50 -12.82 2.23
N GLU A 105 5.60 -13.38 1.44
CA GLU A 105 4.79 -14.53 1.82
C GLU A 105 5.07 -15.68 0.86
N ILE A 106 5.29 -16.88 1.39
CA ILE A 106 5.46 -18.12 0.63
C ILE A 106 4.19 -18.94 0.85
N THR A 107 3.51 -19.35 -0.23
CA THR A 107 2.26 -20.12 -0.15
C THR A 107 2.19 -21.26 -1.18
N LYS A 108 1.12 -22.05 -1.10
CA LYS A 108 0.72 -23.11 -2.06
C LYS A 108 1.71 -24.27 -2.13
N SER A 109 2.52 -24.48 -1.10
CA SER A 109 3.51 -25.56 -1.08
C SER A 109 3.78 -26.08 0.32
N GLU A 110 3.61 -27.39 0.53
CA GLU A 110 3.96 -28.06 1.80
C GLU A 110 5.49 -28.21 1.94
N ILE A 111 6.13 -27.23 2.58
CA ILE A 111 7.57 -27.22 2.86
C ILE A 111 7.89 -27.96 4.17
N ASN A 112 8.87 -28.86 4.14
CA ASN A 112 9.42 -29.53 5.33
C ASN A 112 10.74 -28.90 5.81
N SER A 113 11.59 -28.50 4.87
CA SER A 113 12.85 -27.80 5.16
C SER A 113 13.29 -26.97 3.96
N GLY A 114 14.18 -26.01 4.15
CA GLY A 114 14.75 -25.25 3.06
C GLY A 114 15.77 -24.24 3.53
N ASN A 115 16.28 -23.47 2.59
CA ASN A 115 17.17 -22.33 2.84
C ASN A 115 16.66 -21.15 2.01
N LEU A 116 16.47 -20.02 2.68
CA LEU A 116 16.01 -18.76 2.10
C LEU A 116 17.13 -17.72 2.22
N SER A 117 17.39 -17.02 1.12
CA SER A 117 18.39 -15.97 1.04
C SER A 117 17.82 -14.65 0.54
N PHE A 118 18.33 -13.57 1.12
CA PHE A 118 18.09 -12.20 0.68
C PHE A 118 19.41 -11.50 0.38
N THR A 119 19.53 -10.88 -0.79
CA THR A 119 20.67 -10.04 -1.13
C THR A 119 20.34 -8.57 -0.88
N LEU A 120 21.17 -7.89 -0.09
CA LEU A 120 20.97 -6.49 0.26
C LEU A 120 21.39 -5.59 -0.90
N SER A 121 20.48 -4.71 -1.33
CA SER A 121 20.72 -3.69 -2.35
C SER A 121 21.95 -2.84 -1.99
N GLU A 122 22.64 -2.32 -3.01
CA GLU A 122 23.76 -1.37 -2.82
C GLU A 122 23.30 -0.06 -2.14
N ASP A 123 22.02 0.27 -2.23
CA ASP A 123 21.45 1.44 -1.56
C ASP A 123 21.29 1.26 -0.04
N TYR A 124 21.32 0.01 0.44
CA TYR A 124 21.28 -0.29 1.86
C TYR A 124 22.66 -0.22 2.50
N THR A 125 22.84 0.63 3.51
CA THR A 125 24.08 0.66 4.29
C THR A 125 23.94 -0.25 5.51
N VAL A 126 24.78 -1.28 5.57
CA VAL A 126 24.79 -2.21 6.72
C VAL A 126 25.34 -1.48 7.94
N LYS A 127 24.51 -1.38 8.97
CA LYS A 127 24.82 -0.75 10.25
C LYS A 127 25.71 -1.66 11.10
N ASN A 128 26.43 -1.07 12.04
CA ASN A 128 27.24 -1.81 13.02
C ASN A 128 26.84 -1.37 14.42
N TYR A 129 26.29 -2.30 15.19
CA TYR A 129 25.88 -2.10 16.57
C TYR A 129 26.87 -2.78 17.51
N GLU A 130 27.06 -2.20 18.69
CA GLU A 130 27.82 -2.81 19.78
C GLU A 130 26.85 -3.31 20.85
N LEU A 131 26.73 -4.63 21.00
CA LEU A 131 25.89 -5.28 22.00
C LEU A 131 26.79 -5.97 23.02
N ALA A 132 26.82 -5.44 24.24
CA ALA A 132 27.64 -5.97 25.35
C ALA A 132 29.11 -6.26 24.94
N GLY A 133 29.69 -5.38 24.10
CA GLY A 133 31.09 -5.48 23.64
C GLY A 133 31.32 -6.29 22.36
N GLU A 134 30.29 -6.95 21.82
CA GLU A 134 30.33 -7.65 20.54
C GLU A 134 29.73 -6.79 19.43
N LEU A 135 30.35 -6.83 18.24
CA LEU A 135 29.84 -6.12 17.06
C LEU A 135 28.85 -7.00 16.31
N THR A 136 27.73 -6.43 15.90
CA THR A 136 26.71 -7.11 15.09
C THR A 136 26.08 -6.15 14.11
N ASN A 137 25.58 -6.67 12.98
CA ASN A 137 24.83 -5.87 12.02
C ASN A 137 23.35 -5.69 12.42
N GLY A 138 22.89 -6.40 13.45
CA GLY A 138 21.51 -6.33 13.96
C GLY A 138 20.45 -7.00 13.08
N LEU A 139 20.85 -7.64 11.96
CA LEU A 139 19.93 -8.17 10.97
C LEU A 139 19.62 -9.64 11.20
N LEU A 140 18.33 -9.99 11.22
CA LEU A 140 17.86 -11.38 11.26
C LEU A 140 16.76 -11.60 10.22
N ILE A 141 16.76 -12.75 9.57
CA ILE A 141 15.58 -13.26 8.87
C ILE A 141 14.62 -13.79 9.94
N CYS A 142 13.36 -13.38 9.86
CA CYS A 142 12.29 -13.81 10.76
C CYS A 142 11.22 -14.56 9.98
N TYR A 143 10.59 -15.51 10.65
CA TYR A 143 9.43 -16.26 10.17
C TYR A 143 8.21 -15.92 11.03
N ASN A 144 7.05 -15.74 10.39
CA ASN A 144 5.78 -15.58 11.07
C ASN A 144 4.75 -16.56 10.48
N ASP A 145 4.06 -17.28 11.36
CA ASP A 145 3.05 -18.30 11.04
C ASP A 145 1.61 -17.75 10.95
N GLY A 146 1.45 -16.43 10.88
CA GLY A 146 0.18 -15.72 11.01
C GLY A 146 -0.15 -15.26 12.43
N GLU A 147 0.54 -15.78 13.46
CA GLU A 147 0.30 -15.43 14.86
C GLU A 147 1.55 -15.03 15.65
N ASN A 148 2.69 -15.66 15.36
CA ASN A 148 3.92 -15.58 16.15
C ASN A 148 5.14 -15.40 15.26
N THR A 149 5.97 -14.43 15.62
CA THR A 149 7.26 -14.20 14.96
C THR A 149 8.37 -14.93 15.68
N THR A 150 9.12 -15.71 14.92
CA THR A 150 10.29 -16.45 15.37
C THR A 150 11.52 -15.98 14.58
N PRO A 151 12.58 -15.48 15.25
CA PRO A 151 13.81 -15.15 14.56
C PRO A 151 14.55 -16.43 14.15
N LEU A 152 15.14 -16.42 12.96
CA LEU A 152 15.89 -17.55 12.42
C LEU A 152 17.39 -17.31 12.55
N ALA A 153 18.14 -18.39 12.74
CA ALA A 153 19.60 -18.33 12.75
C ALA A 153 20.11 -17.86 11.39
N THR A 154 20.54 -16.60 11.34
CA THR A 154 20.86 -15.90 10.09
C THR A 154 22.37 -15.76 9.95
N THR A 155 22.89 -16.10 8.78
CA THR A 155 24.28 -15.83 8.41
C THR A 155 24.32 -14.64 7.46
N TYR A 156 25.37 -13.81 7.56
CA TYR A 156 25.61 -12.70 6.64
C TYR A 156 26.95 -12.88 5.95
N ASP A 157 26.92 -12.92 4.61
CA ASP A 157 28.12 -12.95 3.77
C ASP A 157 28.41 -11.53 3.27
N GLU A 158 29.52 -10.94 3.72
CA GLU A 158 29.92 -9.57 3.39
C GLU A 158 30.32 -9.39 1.92
N GLU A 159 30.87 -10.43 1.26
CA GLU A 159 31.34 -10.33 -0.13
C GLU A 159 30.18 -10.27 -1.11
N THR A 160 29.13 -11.05 -0.83
CA THR A 160 27.92 -11.16 -1.64
C THR A 160 26.76 -10.34 -1.09
N ARG A 161 26.92 -9.68 0.06
CA ARG A 161 25.90 -8.93 0.79
C ARG A 161 24.62 -9.73 1.01
N THR A 162 24.76 -11.03 1.28
CA THR A 162 23.62 -11.98 1.32
C THR A 162 23.38 -12.47 2.74
N LEU A 163 22.13 -12.40 3.17
CA LEU A 163 21.60 -13.01 4.39
C LEU A 163 21.00 -14.37 4.04
N SER A 164 21.26 -15.40 4.84
CA SER A 164 20.67 -16.73 4.64
C SER A 164 20.21 -17.35 5.96
N ALA A 165 19.09 -18.05 5.92
CA ALA A 165 18.55 -18.80 7.05
C ALA A 165 17.84 -20.08 6.59
N ASP A 166 17.86 -21.09 7.45
CA ASP A 166 17.09 -22.32 7.23
C ASP A 166 15.62 -22.07 7.57
N ILE A 167 14.73 -22.56 6.70
CA ILE A 167 13.28 -22.47 6.84
C ILE A 167 12.68 -23.88 6.94
N SER A 168 11.44 -23.97 7.44
CA SER A 168 10.78 -25.28 7.65
C SER A 168 9.28 -25.28 7.38
N ALA A 169 8.74 -24.21 6.80
CA ALA A 169 7.31 -24.06 6.54
C ALA A 169 7.07 -23.06 5.41
N GLU A 170 5.84 -23.01 4.92
CA GLU A 170 5.30 -21.86 4.21
C GLU A 170 4.85 -20.78 5.23
N GLY A 171 4.61 -19.56 4.78
CA GLY A 171 4.21 -18.43 5.63
C GLY A 171 5.00 -17.15 5.34
N ILE A 172 5.05 -16.25 6.31
CA ILE A 172 5.56 -14.89 6.12
C ILE A 172 7.01 -14.80 6.56
N TYR A 173 7.87 -14.24 5.70
CA TYR A 173 9.30 -14.05 5.94
C TYR A 173 9.73 -12.60 5.71
N PHE A 174 10.65 -12.11 6.53
CA PHE A 174 11.19 -10.77 6.39
C PHE A 174 12.56 -10.62 7.02
N VAL A 175 13.34 -9.63 6.56
CA VAL A 175 14.58 -9.21 7.22
C VAL A 175 14.24 -8.10 8.21
N LEU A 176 14.61 -8.30 9.48
CA LEU A 176 14.38 -7.38 10.58
C LEU A 176 15.70 -6.78 11.06
N ASP A 177 15.76 -5.44 11.16
CA ASP A 177 16.77 -4.76 11.97
C ASP A 177 16.29 -4.74 13.43
N VAL A 178 16.74 -5.73 14.20
CA VAL A 178 16.29 -5.97 15.59
C VAL A 178 16.59 -4.78 16.48
N ILE A 179 17.72 -4.10 16.27
CA ILE A 179 18.11 -2.97 17.12
C ILE A 179 17.22 -1.77 16.83
N SER A 180 17.00 -1.47 15.55
CA SER A 180 16.03 -0.45 15.16
C SER A 180 14.62 -0.78 15.67
N TRP A 181 14.24 -2.06 15.70
CA TRP A 181 12.96 -2.51 16.28
C TRP A 181 12.88 -2.26 17.79
N LEU A 182 13.88 -2.64 18.59
CA LEU A 182 13.88 -2.38 20.03
C LEU A 182 13.81 -0.87 20.34
N GLU A 183 14.56 -0.06 19.59
CA GLU A 183 14.48 1.40 19.69
C GLU A 183 13.09 1.92 19.32
N SER A 184 12.43 1.35 18.30
CA SER A 184 11.06 1.67 17.91
C SER A 184 10.00 1.23 18.93
N LEU A 185 10.39 0.51 19.98
CA LEU A 185 9.52 0.20 21.12
C LEU A 185 9.83 1.13 22.33
N GLY A 186 10.80 2.05 22.18
CA GLY A 186 11.30 2.91 23.25
C GLY A 186 12.14 2.17 24.29
N LEU A 187 12.72 1.02 23.90
CA LEU A 187 13.47 0.13 24.77
C LEU A 187 14.96 0.46 24.73
N ASP A 188 15.64 0.35 25.87
CA ASP A 188 17.07 0.63 25.97
C ASP A 188 17.89 -0.54 25.38
N ILE A 189 18.87 -0.25 24.54
CA ILE A 189 19.74 -1.27 23.95
C ILE A 189 20.56 -1.98 25.04
N PRO A 190 20.66 -3.32 25.01
CA PRO A 190 21.55 -4.09 25.87
C PRO A 190 22.97 -3.51 25.96
N SER A 191 23.45 -3.21 27.17
CA SER A 191 24.82 -2.75 27.42
C SER A 191 25.47 -3.53 28.57
N GLU A 192 26.81 -3.55 28.66
CA GLU A 192 27.53 -4.34 29.67
C GLU A 192 27.09 -4.04 31.13
N THR A 193 26.57 -2.84 31.39
CA THR A 193 26.07 -2.42 32.70
C THR A 193 24.62 -2.78 33.00
N SER A 194 23.87 -3.37 32.05
CA SER A 194 22.43 -3.64 32.21
C SER A 194 22.11 -4.81 33.15
N VAL A 195 23.13 -5.53 33.66
CA VAL A 195 22.97 -6.60 34.67
C VAL A 195 22.44 -6.07 36.01
N GLU A 196 22.38 -4.73 36.22
CA GLU A 196 21.78 -4.11 37.42
C GLU A 196 20.68 -3.06 37.10
N ALA A 197 19.90 -3.19 36.02
CA ALA A 197 18.70 -2.38 35.85
C ALA A 197 17.58 -2.85 36.79
N GLN A 198 17.70 -2.52 38.07
CA GLN A 198 16.54 -2.49 38.98
C GLN A 198 15.50 -1.52 38.41
N PRO A 199 14.20 -1.85 38.43
CA PRO A 199 13.17 -0.97 37.90
C PRO A 199 13.21 0.35 38.66
N SER A 200 13.58 1.43 37.98
CA SER A 200 13.52 2.77 38.56
C SER A 200 12.04 3.19 38.63
N ILE A 201 11.41 2.90 39.76
CA ILE A 201 10.10 3.45 40.10
C ILE A 201 10.28 4.95 40.33
N GLN A 202 10.11 5.78 39.29
CA GLN A 202 9.71 7.16 39.51
C GLN A 202 8.21 7.19 39.82
N THR A 203 7.94 7.53 41.07
CA THR A 203 6.62 7.46 41.68
C THR A 203 5.80 8.67 41.26
N PHE A 204 4.81 8.47 40.38
CA PHE A 204 3.58 9.26 40.40
C PHE A 204 2.42 8.32 40.76
N ALA A 205 2.21 8.13 42.07
CA ALA A 205 1.04 7.45 42.63
C ALA A 205 -0.21 8.32 42.43
N ALA A 206 -1.44 7.85 42.20
CA ALA A 206 -2.09 6.56 42.51
C ALA A 206 -3.41 6.47 41.67
N ARG A 207 -4.14 5.35 41.45
CA ARG A 207 -4.36 4.19 42.33
C ARG A 207 -5.14 3.05 41.62
N ALA A 208 -4.54 1.86 41.68
CA ALA A 208 -5.12 0.50 41.87
C ALA A 208 -6.03 -0.16 40.81
N VAL A 209 -5.48 -1.17 40.14
CA VAL A 209 -6.04 -2.54 40.20
C VAL A 209 -4.87 -3.52 40.43
N SER A 210 -5.00 -4.32 41.48
CA SER A 210 -4.12 -5.44 41.85
C SER A 210 -4.84 -6.75 41.53
N ASP A 211 -4.24 -7.63 40.73
CA ASP A 211 -3.80 -8.97 41.18
C ASP A 211 -3.45 -9.90 40.00
N ALA A 212 -2.38 -10.67 40.24
CA ALA A 212 -2.03 -11.97 39.67
C ALA A 212 -1.46 -12.06 38.23
N ALA A 213 -0.19 -11.68 38.08
CA ALA A 213 0.77 -12.46 37.29
C ALA A 213 2.10 -12.47 38.05
N ALA A 214 2.84 -13.58 37.99
CA ALA A 214 4.18 -13.69 38.54
C ALA A 214 5.05 -12.51 38.07
N SER A 215 6.03 -12.10 38.87
CA SER A 215 6.88 -10.93 38.64
C SER A 215 7.70 -11.03 37.36
N ILE A 216 7.07 -10.76 36.22
CA ILE A 216 7.73 -10.44 34.96
C ILE A 216 8.03 -8.95 35.02
N ALA A 217 9.29 -8.56 34.89
CA ALA A 217 9.63 -7.17 34.64
C ALA A 217 9.01 -6.78 33.30
N THR A 218 8.03 -5.88 33.31
CA THR A 218 7.34 -5.41 32.12
C THR A 218 7.90 -4.06 31.73
N VAL A 219 8.13 -3.84 30.43
CA VAL A 219 8.61 -2.54 29.96
C VAL A 219 7.42 -1.60 29.76
N GLN A 220 7.61 -0.34 30.14
CA GLN A 220 6.71 0.74 29.77
C GLN A 220 7.07 1.21 28.35
N ILE A 221 6.15 1.03 27.42
CA ILE A 221 6.25 1.58 26.06
C ILE A 221 6.16 3.11 26.17
N LYS A 222 7.09 3.82 25.54
CA LYS A 222 7.18 5.28 25.59
C LYS A 222 6.64 5.89 24.29
N GLY A 223 6.08 7.09 24.40
CA GLY A 223 5.67 7.85 23.22
C GLY A 223 6.85 8.20 22.34
N GLN A 224 6.62 8.14 21.03
CA GLN A 224 7.62 8.36 19.99
C GLN A 224 7.30 9.62 19.19
N VAL A 225 8.34 10.30 18.72
CA VAL A 225 8.22 11.58 18.03
C VAL A 225 9.11 11.61 16.81
N ASP A 226 8.53 11.92 15.67
CA ASP A 226 9.25 12.25 14.44
C ASP A 226 9.18 13.76 14.20
N ILE A 227 10.34 14.38 13.98
CA ILE A 227 10.42 15.82 13.69
C ILE A 227 11.15 16.02 12.37
N VAL A 228 10.44 16.52 11.36
CA VAL A 228 11.00 16.80 10.04
C VAL A 228 11.15 18.29 9.84
N PHE A 229 12.37 18.74 9.56
CA PHE A 229 12.63 20.13 9.19
C PHE A 229 12.65 20.26 7.67
N VAL A 230 11.74 21.07 7.12
CA VAL A 230 11.62 21.33 5.68
C VAL A 230 12.11 22.74 5.41
N ILE A 231 13.34 22.89 4.95
CA ILE A 231 14.07 24.15 4.96
C ILE A 231 14.31 24.66 3.55
N ASP A 232 13.78 25.85 3.29
CA ASP A 232 14.11 26.65 2.12
C ASP A 232 15.59 27.02 2.14
N THR A 233 16.31 26.63 1.10
CA THR A 233 17.74 26.92 0.90
C THR A 233 18.01 27.80 -0.30
N THR A 234 17.03 28.58 -0.72
CA THR A 234 17.14 29.53 -1.83
C THR A 234 18.03 30.72 -1.47
N GLY A 235 18.49 31.47 -2.46
CA GLY A 235 19.36 32.63 -2.23
C GLY A 235 18.76 33.73 -1.35
N SER A 236 17.42 33.89 -1.33
CA SER A 236 16.72 34.87 -0.49
C SER A 236 16.91 34.60 1.00
N MET A 237 17.02 33.32 1.38
CA MET A 237 17.27 32.87 2.75
C MET A 237 18.65 33.26 3.30
N SER A 238 19.54 33.89 2.51
CA SER A 238 20.89 34.31 2.94
C SER A 238 20.92 35.20 4.19
N GLY A 239 19.90 36.02 4.41
CA GLY A 239 19.77 36.84 5.63
C GLY A 239 19.33 36.06 6.86
N TYR A 240 18.75 34.87 6.66
CA TYR A 240 18.04 34.10 7.69
C TYR A 240 18.73 32.77 8.04
N ILE A 241 19.45 32.14 7.12
CA ILE A 241 19.94 30.75 7.26
C ILE A 241 20.77 30.52 8.53
N ASN A 242 21.63 31.48 8.92
CA ASN A 242 22.40 31.34 10.16
C ASN A 242 21.50 31.45 11.41
N ASN A 243 20.46 32.30 11.37
CA ASN A 243 19.48 32.37 12.45
C ASN A 243 18.69 31.05 12.53
N VAL A 244 18.30 30.49 11.39
CA VAL A 244 17.59 29.21 11.28
C VAL A 244 18.41 28.09 11.92
N LYS A 245 19.67 27.91 11.50
CA LYS A 245 20.60 26.93 12.08
C LYS A 245 20.68 27.05 13.61
N ASN A 246 20.89 28.27 14.10
CA ASN A 246 21.03 28.51 15.54
C ASN A 246 19.77 28.16 16.34
N ASN A 247 18.59 28.55 15.85
CA ASN A 247 17.32 28.29 16.53
C ASN A 247 16.98 26.79 16.53
N ILE A 248 17.17 26.10 15.41
CA ILE A 248 16.94 24.65 15.32
C ILE A 248 17.90 23.89 16.24
N THR A 249 19.20 24.21 16.19
CA THR A 249 20.19 23.60 17.11
C THR A 249 19.83 23.85 18.57
N ALA A 250 19.37 25.05 18.92
CA ALA A 250 18.95 25.37 20.27
C ALA A 250 17.67 24.60 20.68
N PHE A 251 16.70 24.46 19.78
CA PHE A 251 15.49 23.66 20.00
C PHE A 251 15.83 22.19 20.25
N VAL A 252 16.68 21.59 19.41
CA VAL A 252 17.13 20.20 19.56
C VAL A 252 17.76 19.97 20.94
N ASN A 253 18.65 20.86 21.40
CA ASN A 253 19.28 20.72 22.71
C ASN A 253 18.26 20.78 23.88
N GLU A 254 17.19 21.56 23.76
CA GLU A 254 16.14 21.66 24.79
C GLU A 254 15.28 20.40 24.82
N ILE A 255 14.95 19.84 23.64
CA ILE A 255 14.24 18.56 23.53
C ILE A 255 15.06 17.42 24.15
N GLU A 256 16.36 17.35 23.86
CA GLU A 256 17.28 16.40 24.50
C GLU A 256 17.34 16.60 26.02
N SER A 257 17.37 17.86 26.48
CA SER A 257 17.40 18.20 27.92
C SER A 257 16.09 17.84 28.63
N ALA A 258 14.97 17.77 27.91
CA ALA A 258 13.69 17.29 28.41
C ALA A 258 13.62 15.75 28.51
N GLY A 259 14.61 15.03 27.99
CA GLY A 259 14.66 13.57 28.01
C GLY A 259 13.79 12.91 26.94
N ILE A 260 13.34 13.68 25.95
CA ILE A 260 12.63 13.17 24.77
C ILE A 260 13.70 12.74 23.76
N THR A 261 13.49 11.60 23.10
CA THR A 261 14.39 11.07 22.07
C THR A 261 13.68 11.02 20.71
N PRO A 262 13.55 12.15 19.99
CA PRO A 262 12.92 12.16 18.67
C PRO A 262 13.82 11.53 17.61
N SER A 263 13.19 11.07 16.53
CA SER A 263 13.91 10.87 15.27
C SER A 263 13.76 12.12 14.42
N PHE A 264 14.87 12.72 14.02
CA PHE A 264 14.88 13.93 13.20
C PHE A 264 15.06 13.60 11.73
N ALA A 265 14.45 14.36 10.83
CA ALA A 265 14.78 14.34 9.41
C ALA A 265 14.94 15.77 8.87
N LEU A 266 15.64 15.90 7.75
CA LEU A 266 15.90 17.19 7.12
C LEU A 266 15.65 17.09 5.62
N VAL A 267 14.71 17.90 5.14
CA VAL A 267 14.46 18.13 3.72
C VAL A 267 14.93 19.54 3.40
N ASP A 268 15.86 19.69 2.46
CA ASP A 268 16.18 21.00 1.90
C ASP A 268 15.57 21.15 0.52
N TYR A 269 15.05 22.33 0.22
CA TYR A 269 14.39 22.59 -1.06
C TYR A 269 14.71 23.96 -1.63
N ARG A 270 14.46 24.09 -2.94
CA ARG A 270 14.54 25.32 -3.74
C ARG A 270 13.35 25.38 -4.70
N ASP A 271 13.47 26.05 -5.84
CA ASP A 271 12.42 26.10 -6.86
C ASP A 271 12.66 25.05 -7.95
N ILE A 272 11.86 23.98 -7.96
CA ILE A 272 12.00 22.92 -8.98
C ILE A 272 11.79 23.42 -10.42
N THR A 273 11.04 24.52 -10.61
CA THR A 273 10.77 25.06 -11.96
C THR A 273 11.95 25.86 -12.52
N CYS A 274 12.86 26.31 -11.64
CA CYS A 274 14.03 27.11 -12.00
C CYS A 274 15.35 26.34 -11.83
N ASP A 275 15.48 25.59 -10.74
CA ASP A 275 16.68 24.86 -10.33
C ASP A 275 16.66 23.38 -10.75
N GLY A 276 15.50 22.90 -11.22
CA GLY A 276 15.28 21.54 -11.73
C GLY A 276 14.56 20.63 -10.73
N GLU A 277 13.97 19.55 -11.26
CA GLU A 277 13.10 18.61 -10.53
C GLU A 277 13.78 17.98 -9.30
N ASN A 278 15.11 17.85 -9.30
CA ASN A 278 15.90 17.27 -8.20
C ASN A 278 16.42 18.32 -7.19
N SER A 279 15.84 19.52 -7.15
CA SER A 279 16.29 20.60 -6.25
C SER A 279 15.68 20.51 -4.84
N THR A 280 14.76 19.58 -4.62
CA THR A 280 14.26 19.14 -3.31
C THR A 280 14.95 17.83 -2.93
N ASN A 281 15.54 17.74 -1.74
CA ASN A 281 16.32 16.58 -1.33
C ASN A 281 16.15 16.25 0.16
N THR A 282 16.12 14.96 0.48
CA THR A 282 16.28 14.48 1.86
C THR A 282 17.76 14.38 2.20
N LYS A 283 18.15 14.79 3.41
CA LYS A 283 19.51 14.61 3.91
C LYS A 283 19.65 13.27 4.62
N LYS A 284 20.78 12.61 4.38
CA LYS A 284 21.11 11.32 4.97
C LYS A 284 22.05 11.47 6.16
N ASN A 285 21.85 10.64 7.18
CA ASN A 285 22.72 10.50 8.33
C ASN A 285 24.02 9.76 7.95
N PRO A 286 25.00 9.63 8.86
CA PRO A 286 26.25 8.90 8.60
C PRO A 286 26.06 7.43 8.19
N ASP A 287 24.95 6.82 8.61
CA ASP A 287 24.58 5.44 8.29
C ASP A 287 23.75 5.32 6.99
N GLY A 288 23.57 6.41 6.23
CA GLY A 288 22.85 6.40 4.95
C GLY A 288 21.32 6.43 5.04
N ASP A 289 20.74 6.58 6.23
CA ASP A 289 19.30 6.69 6.50
C ASP A 289 18.84 8.16 6.47
N ASN A 290 17.58 8.42 6.13
CA ASN A 290 16.98 9.76 6.20
C ASN A 290 16.74 10.24 7.65
N TRP A 291 16.74 9.31 8.62
CA TRP A 291 16.44 9.59 10.02
C TRP A 291 17.68 9.70 10.91
N PHE A 292 17.80 10.83 11.60
CA PHE A 292 18.83 11.11 12.58
C PHE A 292 18.28 10.86 13.98
N LYS A 293 18.64 9.72 14.57
CA LYS A 293 18.33 9.38 15.98
C LYS A 293 19.30 10.07 16.95
N ASN A 294 20.53 10.32 16.50
CA ASN A 294 21.52 11.06 17.25
C ASN A 294 21.41 12.56 16.93
N ALA A 295 21.16 13.36 17.96
CA ALA A 295 21.02 14.80 17.81
C ALA A 295 22.30 15.50 17.37
N ASP A 296 23.48 15.02 17.77
CA ASP A 296 24.77 15.60 17.36
C ASP A 296 25.00 15.41 15.86
N ASP A 297 24.66 14.23 15.32
CA ASP A 297 24.71 13.99 13.88
C ASP A 297 23.72 14.89 13.12
N PHE A 298 22.50 15.07 13.66
CA PHE A 298 21.52 15.98 13.10
C PHE A 298 22.01 17.43 13.10
N LYS A 299 22.55 17.91 14.24
CA LYS A 299 23.13 19.25 14.38
C LYS A 299 24.30 19.46 13.42
N ALA A 300 25.13 18.43 13.20
CA ALA A 300 26.22 18.46 12.24
C ALA A 300 25.72 18.58 10.80
N GLU A 301 24.61 17.93 10.44
CA GLU A 301 23.99 18.06 9.13
C GLU A 301 23.38 19.45 8.91
N ILE A 302 22.63 19.97 9.90
CA ILE A 302 22.09 21.35 9.87
C ILE A 302 23.21 22.38 9.66
N ALA A 303 24.37 22.17 10.27
CA ALA A 303 25.52 23.07 10.10
C ALA A 303 26.01 23.16 8.64
N LYS A 304 25.79 22.11 7.82
CA LYS A 304 26.20 22.05 6.40
C LYS A 304 25.28 22.81 5.46
N LEU A 305 24.07 23.20 5.87
CA LEU A 305 23.12 23.89 4.99
C LEU A 305 23.73 25.15 4.36
N THR A 306 23.57 25.32 3.06
CA THR A 306 24.02 26.50 2.33
C THR A 306 22.89 27.01 1.46
N VAL A 307 22.88 28.33 1.23
CA VAL A 307 21.86 28.98 0.41
C VAL A 307 22.38 29.21 -0.99
N ASP A 308 21.59 28.84 -1.99
CA ASP A 308 21.84 29.09 -3.41
C ASP A 308 20.55 28.89 -4.22
N GLY A 309 20.51 29.34 -5.47
CA GLY A 309 19.36 29.13 -6.36
C GLY A 309 18.09 29.88 -5.94
N GLY A 310 16.94 29.35 -6.33
CA GLY A 310 15.58 29.86 -6.09
C GLY A 310 14.95 30.54 -7.30
N GLY A 311 15.75 31.02 -8.25
CA GLY A 311 15.21 31.60 -9.50
C GLY A 311 14.21 32.75 -9.28
N ASP A 312 12.92 32.48 -9.48
CA ASP A 312 11.82 33.43 -9.29
C ASP A 312 10.92 33.08 -8.10
N THR A 313 10.46 34.12 -7.38
CA THR A 313 9.49 33.93 -6.29
C THR A 313 8.07 33.81 -6.83
N PRO A 314 7.20 32.93 -6.26
CA PRO A 314 7.38 32.11 -5.05
C PRO A 314 8.16 30.79 -5.27
N GLU A 315 8.48 30.05 -4.20
CA GLU A 315 9.28 28.79 -4.22
C GLU A 315 8.40 27.53 -4.14
N THR A 316 8.93 26.32 -4.33
CA THR A 316 8.12 25.08 -4.43
C THR A 316 7.96 24.33 -3.10
N ALA A 317 7.34 24.98 -2.12
CA ALA A 317 7.15 24.41 -0.77
C ALA A 317 6.22 23.17 -0.73
N ILE A 318 5.26 23.04 -1.65
CA ILE A 318 4.38 21.86 -1.71
C ILE A 318 5.18 20.60 -2.05
N ASP A 319 6.11 20.70 -3.01
CA ASP A 319 7.02 19.60 -3.37
C ASP A 319 7.84 19.11 -2.18
N ALA A 320 8.33 20.04 -1.36
CA ALA A 320 9.14 19.73 -0.19
C ALA A 320 8.33 19.12 0.97
N LEU A 321 7.09 19.58 1.18
CA LEU A 321 6.16 18.98 2.15
C LEU A 321 5.78 17.56 1.74
N GLU A 322 5.53 17.33 0.46
CA GLU A 322 5.23 16.00 -0.05
C GLU A 322 6.44 15.07 0.04
N MET A 323 7.65 15.53 -0.32
CA MET A 323 8.87 14.75 -0.11
C MET A 323 9.08 14.38 1.37
N ALA A 324 8.75 15.28 2.31
CA ALA A 324 8.80 15.00 3.73
C ALA A 324 7.73 13.99 4.17
N ARG A 325 6.52 14.06 3.62
CA ARG A 325 5.40 13.14 3.89
C ARG A 325 5.69 11.72 3.41
N GLN A 326 6.39 11.58 2.28
CA GLN A 326 6.83 10.31 1.69
C GLN A 326 8.01 9.65 2.44
N LEU A 327 8.53 10.28 3.49
CA LEU A 327 9.46 9.59 4.38
C LEU A 327 8.72 8.45 5.11
N ASN A 328 9.43 7.38 5.43
CA ASN A 328 8.93 6.28 6.24
C ASN A 328 8.74 6.72 7.71
N LEU A 329 7.72 7.55 7.96
CA LEU A 329 7.31 8.03 9.27
C LEU A 329 6.80 6.88 10.13
N ARG A 330 6.97 6.98 11.45
CA ARG A 330 6.49 5.93 12.37
C ARG A 330 4.99 6.07 12.41
N THR A 331 4.30 4.96 12.20
CA THR A 331 2.86 4.88 12.42
C THR A 331 2.51 5.23 13.88
N SER A 332 3.38 4.81 14.78
CA SER A 332 3.29 4.98 16.23
C SER A 332 3.87 6.29 16.78
N SER A 333 4.37 7.19 15.92
CA SER A 333 4.92 8.47 16.39
C SER A 333 3.93 9.59 16.18
N GLN A 334 4.08 10.62 17.01
CA GLN A 334 3.57 11.93 16.64
C GLN A 334 4.52 12.57 15.63
N LYS A 335 3.94 13.15 14.58
CA LYS A 335 4.68 13.63 13.42
C LYS A 335 4.60 15.15 13.37
N PHE A 336 5.75 15.81 13.47
CA PHE A 336 5.85 17.27 13.45
C PHE A 336 6.74 17.74 12.31
N PHE A 337 6.18 18.50 11.39
CA PHE A 337 6.93 19.14 10.32
C PHE A 337 7.13 20.62 10.66
N VAL A 338 8.33 21.12 10.40
CA VAL A 338 8.67 22.54 10.55
C VAL A 338 9.09 23.07 9.18
N LEU A 339 8.16 23.72 8.48
CA LEU A 339 8.42 24.40 7.22
C LEU A 339 9.10 25.74 7.50
N VAL A 340 10.28 25.96 6.94
CA VAL A 340 11.04 27.21 7.08
C VAL A 340 11.21 27.85 5.70
N THR A 341 10.74 29.09 5.52
CA THR A 341 10.87 29.83 4.24
C THR A 341 10.74 31.33 4.42
N ASP A 342 11.31 32.12 3.52
CA ASP A 342 11.09 33.56 3.42
C ASP A 342 10.24 33.99 2.22
N ALA A 343 9.55 33.05 1.57
CA ALA A 343 8.71 33.27 0.39
C ALA A 343 7.31 32.67 0.55
N GLY A 344 6.46 32.86 -0.47
CA GLY A 344 5.22 32.09 -0.63
C GLY A 344 5.49 30.75 -1.35
N TYR A 345 4.43 30.04 -1.73
CA TYR A 345 4.53 28.74 -2.41
C TYR A 345 4.02 28.75 -3.86
N LYS A 346 4.60 27.90 -4.72
CA LYS A 346 4.06 27.49 -6.02
C LYS A 346 3.22 26.22 -5.88
N ILE A 347 2.38 25.97 -6.89
CA ILE A 347 1.59 24.74 -7.02
C ILE A 347 2.44 23.64 -7.67
N ASP A 348 3.39 24.00 -8.53
CA ASP A 348 4.27 23.06 -9.22
C ASP A 348 5.01 22.15 -8.22
N ASN A 349 4.90 20.83 -8.43
CA ASN A 349 5.55 19.77 -7.67
C ASN A 349 5.68 18.52 -8.54
N ASN A 350 6.56 17.59 -8.15
CA ASN A 350 6.83 16.35 -8.86
C ASN A 350 5.79 15.23 -8.61
N TYR A 351 4.83 15.46 -7.72
CA TYR A 351 3.94 14.43 -7.17
C TYR A 351 2.48 14.58 -7.63
N GLY A 352 2.17 15.56 -8.48
CA GLY A 352 0.83 15.77 -9.01
C GLY A 352 -0.16 16.42 -8.05
N ILE A 353 0.29 16.96 -6.92
CA ILE A 353 -0.56 17.67 -5.94
C ILE A 353 -1.07 18.97 -6.57
N LYS A 354 -2.38 19.17 -6.65
CA LYS A 354 -3.00 20.24 -7.45
C LYS A 354 -3.15 21.55 -6.67
N SER A 355 -3.06 21.51 -5.34
CA SER A 355 -3.20 22.69 -4.50
C SER A 355 -2.63 22.50 -3.09
N MET A 356 -2.41 23.61 -2.38
CA MET A 356 -2.10 23.57 -0.95
C MET A 356 -3.25 22.98 -0.12
N SER A 357 -4.50 23.05 -0.58
CA SER A 357 -5.63 22.42 0.12
C SER A 357 -5.50 20.90 0.10
N GLU A 358 -5.22 20.32 -1.08
CA GLU A 358 -4.99 18.88 -1.25
C GLU A 358 -3.78 18.42 -0.43
N MET A 359 -2.70 19.21 -0.39
CA MET A 359 -1.57 18.93 0.49
C MET A 359 -1.97 18.93 1.98
N ILE A 360 -2.81 19.87 2.41
CA ILE A 360 -3.30 19.94 3.79
C ILE A 360 -4.15 18.72 4.12
N ASP A 361 -5.05 18.31 3.22
CA ASP A 361 -5.92 17.15 3.42
C ASP A 361 -5.04 15.89 3.60
N LEU A 362 -4.04 15.68 2.74
CA LEU A 362 -3.07 14.58 2.88
C LEU A 362 -2.29 14.61 4.21
N LEU A 363 -1.86 15.79 4.66
CA LEU A 363 -1.14 15.93 5.93
C LEU A 363 -2.04 15.66 7.14
N VAL A 364 -3.32 16.03 7.06
CA VAL A 364 -4.31 15.75 8.11
C VAL A 364 -4.62 14.26 8.15
N ASP A 365 -4.81 13.62 6.99
CA ASP A 365 -5.07 12.19 6.88
C ASP A 365 -3.91 11.33 7.44
N ASP A 366 -2.67 11.81 7.32
CA ASP A 366 -1.47 11.15 7.86
C ASP A 366 -1.14 11.51 9.33
N ASP A 367 -2.00 12.32 9.99
CA ASP A 367 -1.79 12.85 11.34
C ASP A 367 -0.45 13.60 11.48
N ILE A 368 -0.17 14.52 10.56
CA ILE A 368 1.06 15.32 10.51
C ILE A 368 0.77 16.77 10.88
N ASN A 369 1.37 17.20 11.99
CA ASN A 369 1.32 18.59 12.44
C ASN A 369 2.34 19.45 11.70
N VAL A 370 1.91 20.52 11.01
CA VAL A 370 2.84 21.40 10.27
C VAL A 370 2.91 22.79 10.88
N SER A 371 4.06 23.11 11.44
CA SER A 371 4.40 24.46 11.91
C SER A 371 5.19 25.22 10.85
N VAL A 372 4.92 26.52 10.73
CA VAL A 372 5.49 27.38 9.68
C VAL A 372 6.33 28.49 10.30
N VAL A 373 7.61 28.49 9.96
CA VAL A 373 8.57 29.53 10.32
C VAL A 373 8.84 30.40 9.10
N SER A 374 8.22 31.58 9.05
CA SER A 374 8.35 32.48 7.90
C SER A 374 8.33 33.95 8.27
N ASN A 375 8.49 34.84 7.29
CA ASN A 375 8.29 36.28 7.51
C ASN A 375 6.81 36.54 7.84
N SER A 376 6.54 37.43 8.80
CA SER A 376 5.17 37.79 9.18
C SER A 376 4.30 38.27 8.00
N SER A 377 4.88 38.73 6.89
CA SER A 377 4.14 39.04 5.66
C SER A 377 3.46 37.83 5.02
N TYR A 378 3.97 36.62 5.21
CA TYR A 378 3.42 35.38 4.65
C TYR A 378 2.57 34.59 5.64
N GLN A 379 2.36 35.10 6.86
CA GLN A 379 1.52 34.44 7.86
C GLN A 379 0.12 34.12 7.33
N SER A 380 -0.50 35.06 6.61
CA SER A 380 -1.81 34.83 5.99
C SER A 380 -1.79 33.84 4.85
N THR A 381 -0.65 33.71 4.16
CA THR A 381 -0.46 32.80 3.02
C THR A 381 -0.46 31.35 3.47
N TYR A 382 0.19 31.07 4.60
CA TYR A 382 0.30 29.73 5.18
C TYR A 382 -0.71 29.45 6.30
N LYS A 383 -1.65 30.37 6.55
CA LYS A 383 -2.60 30.27 7.67
C LYS A 383 -3.37 28.96 7.71
N SER A 384 -3.93 28.56 6.57
CA SER A 384 -4.69 27.32 6.46
C SER A 384 -3.83 26.09 6.74
N LEU A 385 -2.55 26.11 6.37
CA LEU A 385 -1.64 24.97 6.57
C LEU A 385 -1.42 24.71 8.06
N TYR A 386 -0.94 25.71 8.81
CA TYR A 386 -0.62 25.48 10.21
C TYR A 386 -1.87 25.41 11.11
N GLU A 387 -2.99 26.11 10.79
CA GLU A 387 -4.20 26.01 11.63
C GLU A 387 -4.94 24.68 11.43
N SER A 388 -5.01 24.15 10.21
CA SER A 388 -5.76 22.90 9.94
C SER A 388 -5.00 21.66 10.40
N THR A 389 -3.67 21.71 10.39
CA THR A 389 -2.80 20.62 10.90
C THR A 389 -2.47 20.77 12.39
N GLY A 390 -3.00 21.79 13.07
CA GLY A 390 -2.77 22.03 14.50
C GLY A 390 -1.37 22.58 14.85
N GLY A 391 -0.60 23.03 13.87
CA GLY A 391 0.71 23.65 14.07
C GLY A 391 0.64 25.13 14.45
N ILE A 392 1.81 25.77 14.49
CA ILE A 392 1.96 27.18 14.85
C ILE A 392 2.69 27.98 13.78
N PHE A 393 2.57 29.31 13.88
CA PHE A 393 3.38 30.23 13.09
C PHE A 393 4.46 30.89 13.94
N ALA A 394 5.69 30.95 13.43
CA ALA A 394 6.79 31.68 14.05
C ALA A 394 7.54 32.58 13.05
N ASN A 395 8.15 33.65 13.55
CA ASN A 395 8.87 34.60 12.68
C ASN A 395 10.32 34.15 12.44
N VAL A 396 10.68 33.89 11.18
CA VAL A 396 12.03 33.44 10.77
C VAL A 396 13.16 34.43 11.10
N GLY A 397 12.85 35.73 11.18
CA GLY A 397 13.79 36.77 11.60
C GLY A 397 13.89 36.95 13.12
N GLY A 398 13.04 36.27 13.89
CA GLY A 398 12.98 36.32 15.35
C GLY A 398 13.71 35.16 16.05
N ASN A 399 13.48 35.03 17.36
CA ASN A 399 13.92 33.89 18.17
C ASN A 399 12.86 32.78 18.16
N PHE A 400 12.60 32.20 16.99
CA PHE A 400 11.51 31.25 16.80
C PHE A 400 11.66 29.94 17.62
N LYS A 401 12.82 29.70 18.25
CA LYS A 401 13.00 28.61 19.21
C LYS A 401 11.93 28.64 20.29
N ASP A 402 11.59 29.81 20.83
CA ASP A 402 10.64 29.91 21.95
C ASP A 402 9.23 29.53 21.51
N GLU A 403 8.84 29.89 20.29
CA GLU A 403 7.62 29.44 19.66
C GLU A 403 7.66 27.92 19.40
N LEU A 404 8.75 27.38 18.85
CA LEU A 404 8.90 25.92 18.69
C LEU A 404 8.89 25.17 20.03
N LEU A 405 9.31 25.79 21.15
CA LEU A 405 9.19 25.18 22.46
C LEU A 405 7.73 25.03 22.92
N SER A 406 6.79 25.84 22.41
CA SER A 406 5.37 25.55 22.63
C SER A 406 4.91 24.27 21.93
N ILE A 407 5.58 23.90 20.82
CA ILE A 407 5.44 22.57 20.19
C ILE A 407 6.10 21.52 21.06
N ALA A 408 7.24 21.80 21.70
CA ALA A 408 7.85 20.87 22.66
C ALA A 408 6.92 20.56 23.83
N ASP A 409 6.18 21.55 24.33
CA ASP A 409 5.16 21.34 25.36
C ASP A 409 3.99 20.51 24.82
N MET A 410 3.52 20.77 23.59
CA MET A 410 2.53 19.90 22.93
C MET A 410 3.06 18.48 22.76
N ILE A 411 4.26 18.28 22.24
CA ILE A 411 4.94 16.99 22.12
C ILE A 411 4.98 16.31 23.48
N ASN A 412 5.35 17.02 24.55
CA ASN A 412 5.47 16.45 25.89
C ASN A 412 4.10 16.10 26.51
N GLU A 413 3.08 16.93 26.29
CA GLU A 413 1.71 16.67 26.72
C GLU A 413 1.11 15.51 25.93
N GLU A 414 1.29 15.49 24.63
CA GLU A 414 0.80 14.44 23.73
C GLU A 414 1.56 13.12 23.94
N THR A 415 2.87 13.12 24.18
CA THR A 415 3.63 11.87 24.41
C THR A 415 3.35 11.25 25.78
N ASN A 416 3.00 12.04 26.78
CA ASN A 416 2.70 11.56 28.13
C ASN A 416 1.20 11.46 28.45
N SER A 417 0.33 11.98 27.57
CA SER A 417 -1.12 11.75 27.64
C SER A 417 -1.47 10.38 27.06
N GLY A 418 -2.62 9.85 27.48
CA GLY A 418 -3.10 8.56 27.02
C GLY A 418 -2.30 7.36 27.53
N CYS A 419 -2.42 6.26 26.80
CA CYS A 419 -1.81 4.97 27.11
C CYS A 419 -1.21 4.36 25.85
N TRP A 420 0.12 4.22 25.83
CA TRP A 420 0.83 3.50 24.76
C TRP A 420 0.72 2.00 24.97
N VAL A 421 0.20 1.29 23.97
CA VAL A 421 0.04 -0.17 23.99
C VAL A 421 0.66 -0.79 22.74
N ALA A 422 1.08 -2.04 22.84
CA ALA A 422 1.47 -2.83 21.67
C ALA A 422 0.29 -3.70 21.23
N LEU A 423 -0.10 -3.57 19.97
CA LEU A 423 -1.00 -4.48 19.29
C LEU A 423 -0.19 -5.63 18.68
N ASN A 424 -0.74 -6.84 18.71
CA ASN A 424 -0.07 -8.01 18.14
C ASN A 424 0.02 -7.92 16.59
N GLY A 425 1.14 -8.36 16.01
CA GLY A 425 1.39 -8.28 14.55
C GLY A 425 2.62 -9.09 14.18
N LEU A 426 3.13 -8.93 12.94
CA LEU A 426 4.42 -9.50 12.52
C LEU A 426 5.54 -9.04 13.47
N ILE A 427 5.43 -7.81 13.94
CA ILE A 427 6.09 -7.31 15.13
C ILE A 427 5.02 -6.50 15.88
N PRO A 428 5.16 -6.30 17.20
CA PRO A 428 4.22 -5.49 17.95
C PRO A 428 4.09 -4.08 17.35
N GLN A 429 2.86 -3.68 17.04
CA GLN A 429 2.53 -2.35 16.51
C GLN A 429 2.22 -1.44 17.69
N ILE A 430 2.93 -0.31 17.81
CA ILE A 430 2.72 0.60 18.93
C ILE A 430 1.60 1.58 18.56
N VAL A 431 0.58 1.67 19.41
CA VAL A 431 -0.52 2.62 19.24
C VAL A 431 -0.74 3.41 20.53
N LYS A 432 -1.24 4.62 20.40
CA LYS A 432 -1.59 5.50 21.52
C LYS A 432 -3.10 5.49 21.69
N LEU A 433 -3.58 4.98 22.82
CA LEU A 433 -4.99 5.07 23.21
C LEU A 433 -5.23 6.34 24.03
N ASP A 434 -6.40 6.94 23.92
CA ASP A 434 -6.80 8.13 24.69
C ASP A 434 -6.80 7.87 26.20
N GLU A 435 -7.19 6.66 26.60
CA GLU A 435 -7.13 6.21 27.99
C GLU A 435 -6.65 4.76 28.10
N ARG A 436 -6.21 4.38 29.30
CA ARG A 436 -5.87 2.98 29.55
C ARG A 436 -7.14 2.12 29.42
N PRO A 437 -7.12 0.99 28.69
CA PRO A 437 -8.27 0.12 28.57
C PRO A 437 -8.63 -0.46 29.94
N VAL A 438 -9.88 -0.27 30.32
CA VAL A 438 -10.48 -0.81 31.55
C VAL A 438 -11.89 -1.27 31.26
N TRP A 439 -12.38 -2.21 32.07
CA TRP A 439 -13.68 -2.87 31.83
C TRP A 439 -14.87 -1.89 31.72
N ASN A 440 -14.81 -0.75 32.43
CA ASN A 440 -15.83 0.29 32.41
C ASN A 440 -15.37 1.56 31.67
N GLY A 441 -14.36 1.44 30.82
CA GLY A 441 -13.82 2.52 30.00
C GLY A 441 -14.81 2.94 28.92
N THR A 442 -14.72 4.20 28.52
CA THR A 442 -15.53 4.82 27.47
C THR A 442 -14.66 5.61 26.48
N ALA A 443 -13.37 5.30 26.45
CA ALA A 443 -12.47 5.85 25.45
C ALA A 443 -12.78 5.19 24.09
N ASP A 444 -12.69 6.03 23.07
CA ASP A 444 -12.99 5.79 21.66
C ASP A 444 -12.01 6.70 20.93
N THR A 445 -10.83 6.14 20.68
CA THR A 445 -9.64 6.92 20.33
C THR A 445 -9.71 7.45 18.89
N ASP A 446 -10.21 6.65 17.94
CA ASP A 446 -10.42 7.05 16.55
C ASP A 446 -11.80 7.65 16.26
N LYS A 447 -12.76 7.54 17.19
CA LYS A 447 -14.09 8.18 17.11
C LYS A 447 -15.00 7.55 16.06
N ASP A 448 -14.80 6.27 15.78
CA ASP A 448 -15.66 5.48 14.89
C ASP A 448 -16.93 4.97 15.59
N SER A 449 -17.09 5.23 16.90
CA SER A 449 -18.17 4.76 17.79
C SER A 449 -18.01 3.35 18.37
N LEU A 450 -16.98 2.61 18.00
CA LEU A 450 -16.49 1.45 18.73
C LEU A 450 -15.55 1.95 19.84
N LEU A 451 -15.77 1.46 21.05
CA LEU A 451 -14.88 1.83 22.16
C LEU A 451 -13.59 1.00 22.09
N ASP A 452 -12.44 1.54 22.51
CA ASP A 452 -11.16 0.80 22.51
C ASP A 452 -11.27 -0.59 23.17
N ARG A 453 -12.12 -0.71 24.20
CA ARG A 453 -12.34 -1.98 24.94
C ARG A 453 -13.16 -3.02 24.18
N GLU A 454 -13.88 -2.62 23.14
CA GLU A 454 -14.73 -3.45 22.28
C GLU A 454 -13.93 -3.94 21.08
N GLU A 455 -12.99 -3.13 20.63
CA GLU A 455 -12.02 -3.45 19.58
C GLU A 455 -10.89 -4.34 20.09
N LEU A 456 -10.39 -4.12 21.30
CA LEU A 456 -9.43 -5.03 21.93
C LEU A 456 -10.11 -6.34 22.38
N LYS A 457 -9.46 -7.49 22.18
CA LYS A 457 -9.97 -8.79 22.69
C LYS A 457 -9.96 -8.88 24.22
N SER A 458 -9.21 -8.00 24.88
CA SER A 458 -9.07 -7.94 26.33
C SER A 458 -8.59 -6.56 26.77
N VAL A 459 -9.07 -6.11 27.94
CA VAL A 459 -8.57 -4.89 28.61
C VAL A 459 -7.22 -5.09 29.34
N TRP A 460 -6.68 -6.32 29.28
CA TRP A 460 -5.35 -6.69 29.76
C TRP A 460 -4.53 -7.29 28.62
N PRO A 461 -3.19 -7.15 28.63
CA PRO A 461 -2.34 -7.76 27.62
C PRO A 461 -2.63 -9.26 27.50
N THR A 462 -2.84 -9.74 26.28
CA THR A 462 -3.12 -11.15 26.00
C THR A 462 -1.83 -11.95 25.78
N LYS A 463 -0.73 -11.25 25.42
CA LYS A 463 0.56 -11.85 25.07
C LYS A 463 1.72 -11.07 25.70
N TYR A 464 2.83 -11.75 25.92
CA TYR A 464 4.09 -11.15 26.34
C TYR A 464 5.17 -11.61 25.38
N ILE A 465 5.70 -10.69 24.59
CA ILE A 465 6.67 -10.96 23.54
C ILE A 465 8.06 -11.01 24.18
N ASP A 466 8.72 -12.15 24.04
CA ASP A 466 10.08 -12.37 24.52
C ASP A 466 11.08 -12.00 23.42
N VAL A 467 11.95 -11.04 23.71
CA VAL A 467 12.98 -10.56 22.78
C VAL A 467 14.32 -11.26 22.97
N SER A 468 14.50 -12.03 24.05
CA SER A 468 15.74 -12.74 24.33
C SER A 468 16.18 -13.68 23.18
N PRO A 469 15.29 -14.39 22.46
CA PRO A 469 15.68 -15.20 21.30
C PRO A 469 16.36 -14.39 20.18
N PHE A 470 15.89 -13.16 19.92
CA PHE A 470 16.48 -12.28 18.91
C PHE A 470 17.88 -11.85 19.33
N LEU A 471 18.01 -11.40 20.57
CA LEU A 471 19.29 -10.95 21.13
C LEU A 471 20.34 -12.07 21.20
N TYR A 472 19.91 -13.29 21.51
CA TYR A 472 20.77 -14.47 21.49
C TYR A 472 21.36 -14.72 20.10
N LEU A 473 20.54 -14.63 19.05
CA LEU A 473 20.99 -14.81 17.67
C LEU A 473 21.90 -13.67 17.19
N LEU A 474 21.84 -12.50 17.82
CA LEU A 474 22.79 -11.40 17.60
C LEU A 474 24.09 -11.50 18.40
N GLY A 475 24.27 -12.56 19.19
CA GLY A 475 25.52 -12.86 19.90
C GLY A 475 25.48 -12.68 21.41
N LEU A 476 24.35 -12.29 22.01
CA LEU A 476 24.24 -12.25 23.46
C LEU A 476 24.12 -13.67 24.06
N PRO A 477 24.46 -13.87 25.35
CA PRO A 477 24.27 -15.14 26.04
C PRO A 477 22.80 -15.59 26.04
N TRP A 478 22.56 -16.91 25.96
CA TRP A 478 21.20 -17.48 25.96
C TRP A 478 20.42 -17.22 27.25
N ASP A 479 21.13 -16.96 28.36
CA ASP A 479 20.59 -16.62 29.67
C ASP A 479 20.50 -15.10 29.91
N TYR A 480 20.67 -14.29 28.87
CA TYR A 480 20.47 -12.85 28.93
C TYR A 480 18.98 -12.55 29.11
N GLU A 481 18.59 -12.17 30.33
CA GLU A 481 17.22 -11.77 30.66
C GLU A 481 16.97 -10.33 30.17
N TYR A 482 16.01 -10.20 29.25
CA TYR A 482 15.48 -8.91 28.83
C TYR A 482 13.96 -8.87 29.11
N PRO A 483 13.42 -7.74 29.59
CA PRO A 483 11.99 -7.66 29.93
C PRO A 483 11.09 -7.84 28.70
N SER A 484 10.00 -8.59 28.88
CA SER A 484 9.05 -8.89 27.80
C SER A 484 8.13 -7.70 27.50
N VAL A 485 7.70 -7.61 26.24
CA VAL A 485 6.80 -6.55 25.77
C VAL A 485 5.34 -7.03 25.88
N PRO A 486 4.49 -6.38 26.68
CA PRO A 486 3.08 -6.73 26.78
C PRO A 486 2.34 -6.33 25.49
N ALA A 487 1.65 -7.27 24.87
CA ALA A 487 0.89 -7.05 23.64
C ALA A 487 -0.58 -7.47 23.77
N TYR A 488 -1.45 -6.83 23.00
CA TYR A 488 -2.89 -7.05 22.96
C TYR A 488 -3.27 -7.64 21.60
N ASP A 489 -4.04 -8.72 21.63
CA ASP A 489 -4.83 -9.12 20.46
C ASP A 489 -6.07 -8.24 20.36
N TYR A 490 -6.51 -7.99 19.14
CA TYR A 490 -7.59 -7.07 18.81
C TYR A 490 -8.44 -7.61 17.66
N TYR A 491 -9.66 -7.09 17.53
CA TYR A 491 -10.59 -7.31 16.43
C TYR A 491 -10.34 -6.27 15.33
N SER A 492 -10.29 -4.99 15.72
CA SER A 492 -9.91 -3.80 14.94
C SER A 492 -8.84 -2.99 15.67
N ASN A 493 -8.11 -2.14 14.95
CA ASN A 493 -7.09 -1.27 15.49
C ASN A 493 -7.74 -0.01 16.09
N PRO A 494 -7.69 0.21 17.41
CA PRO A 494 -8.44 1.29 18.07
C PRO A 494 -8.03 2.72 17.74
N THR A 495 -7.09 2.90 16.83
CA THR A 495 -6.61 4.22 16.40
C THR A 495 -6.87 4.44 14.91
N LYS A 496 -7.75 3.66 14.30
CA LYS A 496 -8.08 3.71 12.87
C LYS A 496 -9.55 3.37 12.67
N GLU A 497 -10.31 4.30 12.10
CA GLU A 497 -11.73 4.08 11.76
C GLU A 497 -11.94 2.92 10.75
N ASP A 498 -10.91 2.62 9.94
CA ASP A 498 -10.88 1.55 8.95
C ASP A 498 -9.49 0.89 9.04
N THR A 499 -9.45 -0.29 9.66
CA THR A 499 -8.21 -0.94 10.08
C THR A 499 -7.38 -1.47 8.91
N ASP A 500 -8.03 -2.03 7.89
CA ASP A 500 -7.37 -2.61 6.71
C ASP A 500 -7.44 -1.73 5.45
N LYS A 501 -8.12 -0.58 5.55
CA LYS A 501 -8.25 0.47 4.54
C LYS A 501 -9.01 0.04 3.29
N ASP A 502 -9.87 -0.95 3.42
CA ASP A 502 -10.68 -1.44 2.32
C ASP A 502 -11.93 -0.58 2.06
N GLY A 503 -12.15 0.49 2.84
CA GLY A 503 -13.28 1.40 2.69
C GLY A 503 -14.57 0.93 3.39
N ILE A 504 -14.52 -0.17 4.15
CA ILE A 504 -15.56 -0.62 5.07
C ILE A 504 -15.11 -0.28 6.49
N TYR A 505 -15.81 0.66 7.14
CA TYR A 505 -15.44 1.07 8.50
C TYR A 505 -15.63 -0.05 9.53
N ASP A 506 -14.79 -0.06 10.56
CA ASP A 506 -14.71 -1.12 11.56
C ASP A 506 -16.05 -1.30 12.33
N GLU A 507 -16.83 -0.24 12.52
CA GLU A 507 -18.17 -0.28 13.14
C GLU A 507 -19.19 -1.16 12.38
N VAL A 508 -18.98 -1.38 11.09
CA VAL A 508 -19.84 -2.19 10.22
C VAL A 508 -19.14 -3.41 9.62
N ASP A 509 -17.82 -3.41 9.59
CA ASP A 509 -17.04 -4.54 9.08
C ASP A 509 -17.06 -5.73 10.04
N ASN A 510 -17.35 -6.91 9.51
CA ASN A 510 -17.32 -8.16 10.27
C ASN A 510 -15.96 -8.85 10.23
N GLU A 511 -15.05 -8.42 9.36
CA GLU A 511 -13.65 -8.85 9.31
C GLU A 511 -12.70 -7.64 9.17
N PRO A 512 -12.61 -6.73 10.16
CA PRO A 512 -11.85 -5.45 10.10
C PRO A 512 -10.37 -5.52 9.75
N ARG A 513 -9.84 -6.73 9.58
CA ARG A 513 -8.42 -7.02 9.36
C ARG A 513 -8.19 -7.74 8.03
N VAL A 514 -9.23 -7.98 7.25
CA VAL A 514 -9.11 -8.76 6.00
C VAL A 514 -9.94 -8.10 4.93
N LYS A 515 -9.26 -7.52 3.94
CA LYS A 515 -9.87 -6.85 2.79
C LYS A 515 -11.09 -7.61 2.25
N GLY A 516 -12.25 -6.98 2.32
CA GLY A 516 -13.56 -7.54 2.02
C GLY A 516 -14.35 -7.80 3.30
N TYR A 517 -15.52 -8.40 3.13
CA TYR A 517 -16.35 -8.80 4.27
C TYR A 517 -16.66 -10.29 4.19
N TYR A 518 -16.78 -10.95 5.34
CA TYR A 518 -17.20 -12.35 5.38
C TYR A 518 -18.67 -12.48 5.02
N ASP A 519 -18.99 -13.35 4.07
CA ASP A 519 -20.36 -13.62 3.66
C ASP A 519 -20.80 -15.04 3.98
N GLU A 520 -21.84 -15.19 4.81
CA GLU A 520 -22.36 -16.51 5.23
C GLU A 520 -22.89 -17.37 4.06
N GLU A 521 -23.32 -16.78 2.94
CA GLU A 521 -23.83 -17.56 1.80
C GLU A 521 -22.71 -18.10 0.91
N VAL A 522 -21.58 -17.40 0.86
CA VAL A 522 -20.37 -17.81 0.11
C VAL A 522 -19.44 -18.65 1.01
N GLU A 523 -19.57 -18.51 2.33
CA GLU A 523 -18.65 -19.06 3.35
C GLU A 523 -17.20 -18.59 3.16
N ASP A 524 -17.01 -17.38 2.62
CA ASP A 524 -15.70 -16.81 2.25
C ASP A 524 -15.73 -15.26 2.28
N ILE A 525 -14.55 -14.64 2.17
CA ILE A 525 -14.38 -13.18 2.08
C ILE A 525 -14.76 -12.69 0.69
N VAL A 526 -15.67 -11.72 0.64
CA VAL A 526 -16.20 -11.12 -0.59
C VAL A 526 -15.62 -9.72 -0.77
N ILE A 527 -15.03 -9.48 -1.93
CA ILE A 527 -14.45 -8.17 -2.30
C ILE A 527 -15.35 -7.35 -3.23
N GLY A 528 -16.43 -7.95 -3.74
CA GLY A 528 -17.36 -7.27 -4.63
C GLY A 528 -18.39 -8.18 -5.28
N GLU A 529 -18.96 -7.69 -6.37
CA GLU A 529 -19.94 -8.41 -7.18
C GLU A 529 -19.51 -8.42 -8.65
N LEU A 530 -19.55 -9.60 -9.28
CA LEU A 530 -19.36 -9.75 -10.71
C LEU A 530 -20.71 -9.99 -11.38
N THR A 531 -20.96 -9.24 -12.44
CA THR A 531 -22.17 -9.32 -13.26
C THR A 531 -21.82 -9.71 -14.69
N ILE A 532 -22.38 -10.81 -15.19
CA ILE A 532 -22.34 -11.14 -16.62
C ILE A 532 -23.57 -10.58 -17.32
N VAL A 533 -23.34 -9.86 -18.42
CA VAL A 533 -24.41 -9.23 -19.22
C VAL A 533 -24.36 -9.76 -20.64
N SER A 534 -25.53 -10.08 -21.20
CA SER A 534 -25.65 -10.40 -22.63
C SER A 534 -26.91 -9.81 -23.25
N CYS A 535 -26.80 -9.37 -24.49
CA CYS A 535 -27.87 -8.67 -25.21
C CYS A 535 -28.67 -9.59 -26.15
N SER A 536 -29.68 -9.02 -26.80
CA SER A 536 -30.62 -9.77 -27.65
C SER A 536 -30.20 -9.90 -29.11
N ASN A 537 -29.21 -9.14 -29.58
CA ASN A 537 -28.88 -9.09 -31.01
C ASN A 537 -27.99 -10.28 -31.42
N PRO A 538 -28.43 -11.15 -32.35
CA PRO A 538 -27.66 -12.33 -32.75
C PRO A 538 -26.52 -12.06 -33.73
N LEU A 539 -26.45 -10.89 -34.38
CA LEU A 539 -25.47 -10.58 -35.45
C LEU A 539 -24.49 -9.46 -35.07
N THR A 540 -24.88 -8.53 -34.19
CA THR A 540 -24.05 -7.43 -33.69
C THR A 540 -24.07 -7.30 -32.17
N GLY A 541 -24.62 -8.31 -31.47
CA GLY A 541 -24.77 -8.26 -30.03
C GLY A 541 -23.45 -8.40 -29.27
N HIS A 542 -23.44 -7.92 -28.03
CA HIS A 542 -22.30 -7.93 -27.13
C HIS A 542 -22.58 -8.76 -25.87
N GLY A 543 -21.52 -9.25 -25.25
CA GLY A 543 -21.50 -9.78 -23.89
C GLY A 543 -20.27 -9.27 -23.17
N PHE A 544 -20.43 -8.89 -21.91
CA PHE A 544 -19.38 -8.28 -21.11
C PHE A 544 -19.57 -8.60 -19.63
N LEU A 545 -18.53 -8.34 -18.86
CA LEU A 545 -18.55 -8.43 -17.41
C LEU A 545 -18.57 -7.02 -16.82
N VAL A 546 -19.22 -6.88 -15.66
CA VAL A 546 -19.18 -5.67 -14.85
C VAL A 546 -18.82 -6.10 -13.44
N TYR A 547 -17.69 -5.61 -12.96
CA TYR A 547 -17.27 -5.73 -11.59
C TYR A 547 -17.74 -4.51 -10.82
N LYS A 548 -18.40 -4.71 -9.70
CA LYS A 548 -18.71 -3.67 -8.74
C LYS A 548 -17.93 -3.98 -7.48
N SER A 549 -16.97 -3.11 -7.14
CA SER A 549 -16.16 -3.32 -5.94
C SER A 549 -17.00 -3.07 -4.69
N ALA A 550 -16.84 -3.93 -3.69
CA ALA A 550 -17.31 -3.67 -2.33
C ALA A 550 -16.22 -3.04 -1.46
N VAL A 551 -15.00 -2.90 -2.01
CA VAL A 551 -13.82 -2.39 -1.31
C VAL A 551 -13.07 -1.35 -2.15
N ASN A 552 -12.24 -0.56 -1.50
CA ASN A 552 -11.17 0.21 -2.11
C ASN A 552 -10.09 -0.77 -2.58
N ASP A 553 -9.62 -0.58 -3.82
CA ASP A 553 -8.66 -1.50 -4.40
C ASP A 553 -7.86 -0.84 -5.53
N THR A 554 -6.73 -1.45 -5.87
CA THR A 554 -5.96 -1.12 -7.07
C THR A 554 -5.99 -2.33 -7.99
N LEU A 555 -6.71 -2.21 -9.10
CA LEU A 555 -6.89 -3.29 -10.07
C LEU A 555 -5.73 -3.31 -11.06
N ASP A 556 -5.00 -4.42 -11.14
CA ASP A 556 -3.94 -4.61 -12.13
C ASP A 556 -4.50 -5.07 -13.49
N PHE A 557 -4.48 -4.17 -14.47
CA PHE A 557 -4.81 -4.47 -15.86
C PHE A 557 -3.59 -4.44 -16.78
N THR A 558 -2.36 -4.35 -16.28
CA THR A 558 -1.13 -4.22 -17.08
C THR A 558 -0.91 -5.39 -18.05
N GLY A 559 -1.39 -6.59 -17.71
CA GLY A 559 -1.30 -7.78 -18.58
C GLY A 559 -2.23 -7.75 -19.81
N PHE A 560 -3.19 -6.81 -19.90
CA PHE A 560 -4.13 -6.69 -21.02
C PHE A 560 -3.47 -6.27 -22.36
N VAL A 561 -2.16 -5.99 -22.38
CA VAL A 561 -1.39 -5.38 -23.49
C VAL A 561 -1.30 -6.23 -24.76
N ARG A 562 -1.54 -7.55 -24.73
CA ARG A 562 -1.28 -8.42 -25.90
C ARG A 562 -2.44 -8.43 -26.91
N GLY A 563 -2.60 -7.37 -27.70
CA GLY A 563 -3.58 -7.36 -28.80
C GLY A 563 -3.54 -6.24 -29.85
N TYR A 564 -2.63 -5.26 -29.78
CA TYR A 564 -2.73 -4.08 -30.67
C TYR A 564 -1.99 -4.22 -32.01
N THR A 565 -2.75 -4.28 -33.11
CA THR A 565 -2.35 -3.68 -34.40
C THR A 565 -3.53 -3.09 -35.17
N TYR A 566 -3.96 -1.85 -34.89
CA TYR A 566 -4.55 -0.94 -35.89
C TYR A 566 -4.48 0.54 -35.46
N GLN A 567 -4.24 1.43 -36.45
CA GLN A 567 -3.53 2.71 -36.31
C GLN A 567 -4.36 3.99 -36.04
N THR A 568 -5.63 3.94 -35.61
CA THR A 568 -6.52 5.10 -35.84
C THR A 568 -7.09 5.82 -34.62
N TRP A 569 -6.82 5.40 -33.37
CA TRP A 569 -7.39 6.08 -32.20
C TRP A 569 -6.42 6.10 -31.02
N ASN A 570 -6.42 7.17 -30.21
CA ASN A 570 -5.51 7.34 -29.08
C ASN A 570 -5.61 6.14 -28.11
N LYS A 571 -4.43 5.60 -27.79
CA LYS A 571 -4.17 4.42 -26.96
C LYS A 571 -4.45 4.81 -25.49
N VAL A 572 -5.27 4.04 -24.78
CA VAL A 572 -5.23 4.04 -23.31
C VAL A 572 -4.26 2.91 -22.97
N ASP A 573 -3.14 3.25 -22.35
CA ASP A 573 -2.14 2.26 -21.97
C ASP A 573 -2.67 1.48 -20.76
N PRO A 574 -2.65 0.13 -20.79
CA PRO A 574 -3.01 -0.68 -19.63
C PRO A 574 -2.10 -0.33 -18.44
N CYS A 575 -2.70 -0.11 -17.28
CA CYS A 575 -2.04 0.34 -16.06
C CYS A 575 -2.80 -0.19 -14.84
N PHE A 576 -2.22 0.03 -13.65
CA PHE A 576 -2.94 -0.08 -12.39
C PHE A 576 -4.08 0.94 -12.34
N TYR A 577 -5.20 0.54 -11.74
CA TYR A 577 -6.39 1.38 -11.66
C TYR A 577 -7.01 1.36 -10.26
N ASP A 578 -7.03 2.51 -9.59
CA ASP A 578 -7.65 2.65 -8.27
C ASP A 578 -9.18 2.72 -8.38
N ILE A 579 -9.86 1.78 -7.75
CA ILE A 579 -11.31 1.71 -7.63
C ILE A 579 -11.71 1.94 -6.18
N GLN A 580 -12.75 2.72 -5.96
CA GLN A 580 -13.31 2.97 -4.63
C GLN A 580 -14.47 2.01 -4.34
N CYS A 581 -14.76 1.78 -3.05
CA CYS A 581 -15.92 1.03 -2.61
C CYS A 581 -17.20 1.52 -3.31
N GLY A 582 -17.98 0.58 -3.86
CA GLY A 582 -19.22 0.84 -4.58
C GLY A 582 -19.06 1.23 -6.06
N GLN A 583 -17.86 1.57 -6.52
CA GLN A 583 -17.61 1.87 -7.94
C GLN A 583 -17.71 0.61 -8.81
N SER A 584 -18.01 0.82 -10.09
CA SER A 584 -18.14 -0.25 -11.08
C SER A 584 -17.20 -0.08 -12.25
N VAL A 585 -16.59 -1.21 -12.67
CA VAL A 585 -15.70 -1.33 -13.82
C VAL A 585 -16.28 -2.33 -14.80
N SER A 586 -16.40 -1.95 -16.07
CA SER A 586 -16.72 -2.90 -17.14
C SER A 586 -15.46 -3.57 -17.67
N ILE A 587 -15.47 -4.91 -17.68
CA ILE A 587 -14.37 -5.77 -18.12
C ILE A 587 -14.77 -6.44 -19.44
N GLY A 588 -13.90 -6.30 -20.44
CA GLY A 588 -14.07 -6.88 -21.77
C GLY A 588 -12.93 -6.50 -22.70
N ASN A 589 -12.75 -7.25 -23.79
CA ASN A 589 -11.71 -6.95 -24.77
C ASN A 589 -12.19 -5.87 -25.77
N ALA A 590 -11.25 -5.05 -26.26
CA ALA A 590 -11.52 -3.98 -27.21
C ALA A 590 -11.82 -4.53 -28.61
N GLY A 591 -12.99 -4.26 -29.15
CA GLY A 591 -13.28 -4.48 -30.56
C GLY A 591 -13.50 -3.19 -31.34
N ALA A 592 -13.34 -3.30 -32.65
CA ALA A 592 -13.53 -2.22 -33.60
C ALA A 592 -14.79 -2.53 -34.43
N ALA A 593 -15.86 -1.77 -34.23
CA ALA A 593 -16.98 -1.81 -35.15
C ALA A 593 -16.57 -1.16 -36.49
N VAL A 594 -16.52 -1.96 -37.56
CA VAL A 594 -16.40 -1.50 -38.95
C VAL A 594 -17.79 -1.10 -39.44
N GLY A 595 -18.02 0.16 -39.85
CA GLY A 595 -19.32 0.47 -40.48
C GLY A 595 -19.74 1.90 -40.84
N GLY A 596 -18.84 2.85 -41.13
CA GLY A 596 -19.10 3.95 -42.07
C GLY A 596 -19.98 5.14 -41.64
N SER A 597 -19.34 6.30 -41.46
CA SER A 597 -19.75 7.61 -41.98
C SER A 597 -18.59 8.57 -41.83
N SER A 598 -18.02 9.01 -42.96
CA SER A 598 -17.05 10.09 -43.02
C SER A 598 -17.67 11.39 -42.52
N VAL A 599 -17.07 12.04 -41.52
CA VAL A 599 -17.13 13.50 -41.40
C VAL A 599 -15.74 14.04 -41.70
N SER A 600 -15.60 14.49 -42.94
CA SER A 600 -14.45 15.21 -43.45
C SER A 600 -14.17 16.48 -42.67
N GLY A 601 -12.88 16.74 -42.40
CA GLY A 601 -12.37 18.01 -41.92
C GLY A 601 -10.85 18.10 -42.02
N GLU A 602 -10.29 17.90 -43.21
CA GLU A 602 -8.91 18.26 -43.51
C GLU A 602 -8.69 19.77 -43.33
N SER A 603 -7.68 20.14 -42.54
CA SER A 603 -6.60 21.07 -42.94
C SER A 603 -5.61 21.10 -41.77
N GLY A 604 -4.39 20.59 -41.90
CA GLY A 604 -3.41 21.08 -42.85
C GLY A 604 -2.51 22.08 -42.14
N SER A 605 -1.47 21.58 -41.49
CA SER A 605 -0.34 22.37 -41.00
C SER A 605 0.26 23.16 -42.16
N ASN A 606 0.31 24.49 -42.05
CA ASN A 606 1.11 25.31 -42.93
C ASN A 606 2.02 26.22 -42.11
N SER A 607 3.31 26.01 -42.33
CA SER A 607 4.43 26.78 -41.81
C SER A 607 4.57 28.10 -42.57
N GLY A 608 4.95 29.16 -41.83
CA GLY A 608 5.82 30.23 -42.30
C GLY A 608 5.23 31.32 -43.21
N GLY A 609 5.32 32.58 -42.73
CA GLY A 609 5.79 33.67 -43.57
C GLY A 609 4.81 34.81 -43.88
N SER A 610 4.96 35.89 -43.12
CA SER A 610 5.01 37.29 -43.57
C SER A 610 3.84 37.88 -44.36
N SER A 611 3.14 38.83 -43.72
CA SER A 611 3.28 40.28 -43.98
C SER A 611 1.95 41.06 -43.95
N VAL A 612 2.00 42.13 -43.14
CA VAL A 612 1.37 43.44 -43.34
C VAL A 612 -0.16 43.55 -43.18
N GLY A 613 -0.53 44.19 -42.08
CA GLY A 613 -1.23 45.48 -42.19
C GLY A 613 -2.58 45.59 -41.48
N SER A 614 -2.54 46.24 -40.31
CA SER A 614 -3.50 47.26 -39.84
C SER A 614 -4.99 46.86 -39.74
N SER A 615 -5.73 47.11 -38.67
CA SER A 615 -5.69 48.22 -37.72
C SER A 615 -6.87 48.06 -36.75
N GLY A 616 -6.66 48.45 -35.49
CA GLY A 616 -7.70 48.93 -34.57
C GLY A 616 -8.64 47.85 -34.02
N GLY A 617 -8.94 47.80 -32.74
CA GLY A 617 -8.66 48.72 -31.66
C GLY A 617 -9.56 48.31 -30.49
N SER A 618 -8.91 48.12 -29.35
CA SER A 618 -9.36 48.35 -27.96
C SER A 618 -10.80 48.03 -27.51
N SER A 619 -10.80 47.40 -26.33
CA SER A 619 -11.61 47.69 -25.13
C SER A 619 -12.89 46.87 -24.88
N GLY A 620 -13.04 46.49 -23.60
CA GLY A 620 -14.31 46.13 -22.97
C GLY A 620 -14.43 44.63 -22.71
N SER A 621 -13.93 44.10 -21.59
CA SER A 621 -14.60 44.10 -20.27
C SER A 621 -15.61 42.96 -20.11
N SER A 622 -15.75 42.55 -18.83
CA SER A 622 -16.77 41.68 -18.23
C SER A 622 -16.67 40.21 -18.63
N ALA A 623 -16.20 39.37 -17.69
CA ALA A 623 -17.06 38.66 -16.74
C ALA A 623 -17.90 37.64 -17.51
N GLY A 624 -17.65 36.34 -17.37
CA GLY A 624 -17.67 35.66 -16.08
C GLY A 624 -19.09 35.69 -15.51
N PRO A 625 -19.32 34.91 -14.47
CA PRO A 625 -19.33 33.47 -14.42
C PRO A 625 -20.75 33.02 -14.01
N SER A 626 -21.10 31.75 -14.16
CA SER A 626 -22.13 31.15 -13.31
C SER A 626 -22.16 29.65 -13.59
N SER A 627 -21.56 28.80 -12.76
CA SER A 627 -21.84 28.51 -11.35
C SER A 627 -22.76 27.31 -11.21
N GLY A 628 -22.30 26.35 -10.43
CA GLY A 628 -23.11 25.38 -9.72
C GLY A 628 -22.22 24.20 -9.34
N SER A 629 -21.51 24.19 -8.21
CA SER A 629 -21.98 24.00 -6.82
C SER A 629 -22.22 22.54 -6.46
N SER A 630 -21.38 22.02 -5.57
CA SER A 630 -21.72 21.13 -4.46
C SER A 630 -20.58 21.35 -3.43
N SER A 631 -20.72 21.74 -2.16
CA SER A 631 -21.75 21.63 -1.14
C SER A 631 -22.33 20.22 -1.06
N GLY A 632 -21.97 19.52 0.02
CA GLY A 632 -22.33 18.14 0.27
C GLY A 632 -23.75 17.77 -0.12
N SER A 633 -23.83 16.69 -0.87
CA SER A 633 -24.94 15.76 -0.96
C SER A 633 -24.41 14.50 -1.64
N GLU A 634 -24.73 13.33 -1.10
CA GLU A 634 -24.58 12.03 -1.76
C GLU A 634 -24.90 12.13 -3.27
N SER A 635 -23.92 11.86 -4.14
CA SER A 635 -24.03 11.42 -5.54
C SER A 635 -22.84 11.96 -6.35
N ASP A 636 -22.01 11.06 -6.90
CA ASP A 636 -21.34 11.18 -8.22
C ASP A 636 -20.39 9.96 -8.40
N VAL A 637 -20.95 8.80 -8.77
CA VAL A 637 -20.18 7.56 -9.03
C VAL A 637 -19.95 7.40 -10.53
N ALA A 638 -18.81 7.89 -11.04
CA ALA A 638 -18.40 7.67 -12.43
C ALA A 638 -17.92 6.23 -12.64
N GLY A 639 -18.51 5.51 -13.63
CA GLY A 639 -18.07 4.15 -14.00
C GLY A 639 -16.86 4.16 -14.94
N ILE A 640 -15.98 3.16 -14.81
CA ILE A 640 -14.77 2.99 -15.63
C ILE A 640 -14.97 1.86 -16.65
N TYR A 641 -14.49 2.06 -17.88
CA TYR A 641 -14.76 1.14 -18.99
C TYR A 641 -13.47 0.68 -19.68
N PHE A 642 -13.12 -0.60 -19.55
CA PHE A 642 -12.07 -1.24 -20.35
C PHE A 642 -12.60 -1.89 -21.63
N ASN A 643 -13.92 -1.94 -21.79
CA ASN A 643 -14.58 -2.30 -23.04
C ASN A 643 -14.73 -1.06 -23.95
N ARG A 644 -13.86 -0.94 -24.96
CA ARG A 644 -13.85 0.24 -25.85
C ARG A 644 -15.00 0.27 -26.86
N GLU A 645 -15.55 -0.89 -27.25
CA GLU A 645 -16.81 -0.93 -28.02
C GLU A 645 -17.92 -0.29 -27.19
N PHE A 646 -18.01 -0.66 -25.90
CA PHE A 646 -18.95 -0.08 -24.96
C PHE A 646 -18.79 1.44 -24.83
N ALA A 647 -17.56 1.93 -24.63
CA ALA A 647 -17.27 3.35 -24.50
C ALA A 647 -17.58 4.15 -25.79
N VAL A 648 -17.29 3.59 -26.97
CA VAL A 648 -17.59 4.23 -28.27
C VAL A 648 -19.08 4.26 -28.54
N GLU A 649 -19.79 3.16 -28.28
CA GLU A 649 -21.25 3.08 -28.46
C GLU A 649 -21.99 4.01 -27.47
N ALA A 650 -21.53 4.10 -26.22
CA ALA A 650 -22.03 5.06 -25.24
C ALA A 650 -21.82 6.53 -25.68
N ASN A 651 -20.67 6.86 -26.27
CA ASN A 651 -20.37 8.21 -26.76
C ASN A 651 -21.12 8.56 -28.07
N ASN A 652 -21.23 7.63 -29.02
CA ASN A 652 -22.01 7.81 -30.25
C ASN A 652 -23.50 8.05 -29.93
N TYR A 653 -24.00 7.44 -28.86
CA TYR A 653 -25.34 7.68 -28.35
C TYR A 653 -25.51 9.10 -27.80
N LYS A 654 -24.52 9.64 -27.07
CA LYS A 654 -24.53 11.00 -26.49
C LYS A 654 -24.69 12.10 -27.55
N GLU A 655 -24.08 11.93 -28.73
CA GLU A 655 -24.16 12.91 -29.82
C GLU A 655 -25.47 12.85 -30.64
N ASN A 656 -26.19 11.72 -30.62
CA ASN A 656 -27.37 11.48 -31.47
C ASN A 656 -28.68 11.33 -30.69
N TYR A 657 -28.70 11.67 -29.39
CA TYR A 657 -29.88 11.49 -28.53
C TYR A 657 -30.99 12.49 -28.84
N ASP A 658 -32.00 12.05 -29.61
CA ASP A 658 -33.31 12.69 -29.69
C ASP A 658 -34.33 11.88 -28.86
N SER A 659 -34.71 12.42 -27.68
CA SER A 659 -35.72 11.84 -26.79
C SER A 659 -37.09 11.57 -27.44
N SER A 660 -37.37 12.19 -28.59
CA SER A 660 -38.64 12.04 -29.32
C SER A 660 -38.62 10.91 -30.37
N ASN A 661 -37.45 10.33 -30.66
CA ASN A 661 -37.29 9.24 -31.62
C ASN A 661 -36.06 8.39 -31.24
N PRO A 662 -36.19 7.42 -30.32
CA PRO A 662 -35.04 6.64 -29.86
C PRO A 662 -34.39 5.92 -31.04
N SER A 663 -33.07 6.05 -31.17
CA SER A 663 -32.29 5.35 -32.19
C SER A 663 -32.57 3.83 -32.14
N ASP A 664 -32.43 3.13 -33.27
CA ASP A 664 -32.58 1.67 -33.35
C ASP A 664 -31.73 0.94 -32.28
N PHE A 665 -30.65 1.58 -31.83
CA PHE A 665 -29.77 1.17 -30.73
C PHE A 665 -30.49 0.96 -29.39
N LYS A 666 -31.35 1.90 -28.95
CA LYS A 666 -32.09 1.76 -27.68
C LYS A 666 -33.00 0.52 -27.70
N GLN A 667 -33.64 0.22 -28.84
CA GLN A 667 -34.51 -0.96 -28.97
C GLN A 667 -33.75 -2.30 -28.95
N GLU A 668 -32.46 -2.30 -29.28
CA GLU A 668 -31.60 -3.48 -29.31
C GLU A 668 -30.91 -3.76 -27.96
N TYR A 669 -30.50 -2.72 -27.24
CA TYR A 669 -29.80 -2.81 -25.95
C TYR A 669 -30.71 -2.69 -24.71
N ASP A 670 -31.96 -2.22 -24.80
CA ASP A 670 -32.96 -2.24 -23.70
C ASP A 670 -33.43 -3.66 -23.30
N LYS A 671 -32.84 -4.70 -23.89
CA LYS A 671 -33.24 -6.10 -23.68
C LYS A 671 -32.09 -6.96 -23.18
N ASN A 672 -31.12 -6.37 -22.48
CA ASN A 672 -30.06 -7.13 -21.84
C ASN A 672 -30.63 -7.96 -20.70
N TYR A 673 -30.07 -9.15 -20.50
CA TYR A 673 -30.24 -9.89 -19.25
C TYR A 673 -28.89 -10.01 -18.59
N ALA A 674 -28.89 -9.83 -17.28
CA ALA A 674 -27.73 -9.99 -16.44
C ALA A 674 -27.98 -11.00 -15.34
N TYR A 675 -26.88 -11.49 -14.81
CA TYR A 675 -26.82 -12.35 -13.65
C TYR A 675 -25.58 -11.96 -12.84
N THR A 676 -25.78 -11.77 -11.54
CA THR A 676 -24.77 -11.24 -10.62
C THR A 676 -24.47 -12.26 -9.54
N LYS A 677 -23.20 -12.36 -9.16
CA LYS A 677 -22.72 -13.16 -8.03
C LYS A 677 -21.65 -12.38 -7.27
N LYS A 678 -21.53 -12.66 -5.99
CA LYS A 678 -20.41 -12.20 -5.15
C LYS A 678 -19.11 -12.85 -5.62
N ILE A 679 -18.01 -12.10 -5.55
CA ILE A 679 -16.69 -12.55 -6.00
C ILE A 679 -15.67 -12.40 -4.88
N THR A 680 -14.80 -13.41 -4.73
CA THR A 680 -13.68 -13.45 -3.78
C THR A 680 -12.39 -12.99 -4.46
N GLN A 681 -11.34 -12.68 -3.70
CA GLN A 681 -10.04 -12.27 -4.26
C GLN A 681 -9.42 -13.36 -5.15
N ASP A 682 -9.41 -14.63 -4.72
CA ASP A 682 -8.90 -15.75 -5.53
C ASP A 682 -9.67 -15.91 -6.87
N GLN A 683 -10.99 -15.70 -6.85
CA GLN A 683 -11.79 -15.69 -8.09
C GLN A 683 -11.42 -14.51 -8.99
N TRP A 684 -11.22 -13.33 -8.42
CA TRP A 684 -10.78 -12.15 -9.16
C TRP A 684 -9.41 -12.36 -9.81
N ASP A 685 -8.44 -12.86 -9.07
CA ASP A 685 -7.08 -13.10 -9.56
C ASP A 685 -7.06 -14.10 -10.71
N LYS A 686 -7.83 -15.22 -10.59
CA LYS A 686 -8.02 -16.19 -11.69
C LYS A 686 -8.65 -15.55 -12.92
N LEU A 687 -9.61 -14.65 -12.74
CA LEU A 687 -10.26 -13.96 -13.84
C LEU A 687 -9.29 -13.00 -14.54
N ILE A 688 -8.52 -12.22 -13.80
CA ILE A 688 -7.52 -11.29 -14.35
C ILE A 688 -6.40 -12.05 -15.05
N GLN A 689 -5.86 -13.10 -14.43
CA GLN A 689 -4.86 -13.98 -15.04
C GLN A 689 -5.38 -14.59 -16.33
N TYR A 690 -6.63 -15.06 -16.37
CA TYR A 690 -7.25 -15.57 -17.59
C TYR A 690 -7.23 -14.53 -18.72
N HIS A 691 -7.59 -13.29 -18.43
CA HIS A 691 -7.57 -12.21 -19.41
C HIS A 691 -6.15 -11.85 -19.87
N ASN A 692 -5.16 -11.93 -18.98
CA ASN A 692 -3.74 -11.68 -19.28
C ASN A 692 -3.13 -12.78 -20.16
N ASP A 693 -3.46 -14.05 -19.89
CA ASP A 693 -2.91 -15.21 -20.60
C ASP A 693 -3.57 -15.45 -21.96
N HIS A 694 -4.82 -15.02 -22.13
CA HIS A 694 -5.63 -15.34 -23.29
C HIS A 694 -5.83 -14.13 -24.21
N ASN A 695 -4.99 -14.01 -25.24
CA ASN A 695 -5.21 -13.11 -26.39
C ASN A 695 -6.40 -13.60 -27.23
N THR A 696 -7.61 -13.31 -26.77
CA THR A 696 -8.83 -14.01 -27.21
C THR A 696 -9.65 -13.28 -28.26
N TYR A 697 -9.36 -12.03 -28.64
CA TYR A 697 -10.24 -11.34 -29.60
C TYR A 697 -9.89 -11.71 -31.05
N ASP A 698 -10.75 -12.49 -31.70
CA ASP A 698 -10.71 -12.69 -33.15
C ASP A 698 -11.63 -11.66 -33.82
N LEU A 699 -11.00 -10.65 -34.46
CA LEU A 699 -11.65 -9.56 -35.19
C LEU A 699 -12.64 -10.02 -36.29
N LEU A 700 -12.56 -11.28 -36.73
CA LEU A 700 -13.47 -11.80 -37.76
C LEU A 700 -14.81 -12.29 -37.21
N TRP A 701 -14.95 -12.49 -35.88
CA TRP A 701 -16.10 -13.23 -35.31
C TRP A 701 -16.81 -12.60 -34.11
N ASN A 702 -16.45 -11.40 -33.62
CA ASN A 702 -17.13 -10.72 -32.51
C ASN A 702 -17.35 -11.63 -31.29
N ASN A 703 -16.28 -12.19 -30.71
CA ASN A 703 -16.39 -13.21 -29.68
C ASN A 703 -16.42 -12.67 -28.24
N CYS A 704 -16.78 -11.39 -28.04
CA CYS A 704 -16.84 -10.75 -26.71
C CYS A 704 -17.68 -11.55 -25.69
N VAL A 705 -18.83 -12.08 -26.12
CA VAL A 705 -19.68 -12.95 -25.28
C VAL A 705 -19.01 -14.28 -24.94
N LEU A 706 -18.21 -14.85 -25.85
CA LEU A 706 -17.48 -16.09 -25.60
C LEU A 706 -16.40 -15.89 -24.54
N VAL A 707 -15.69 -14.74 -24.60
CA VAL A 707 -14.68 -14.38 -23.60
C VAL A 707 -15.33 -14.19 -22.23
N ALA A 708 -16.41 -13.39 -22.16
CA ALA A 708 -17.13 -13.15 -20.91
C ALA A 708 -17.69 -14.45 -20.28
N THR A 709 -18.27 -15.33 -21.09
CA THR A 709 -18.81 -16.62 -20.60
C THR A 709 -17.73 -17.60 -20.16
N ARG A 710 -16.57 -17.62 -20.84
CA ARG A 710 -15.43 -18.45 -20.41
C ARG A 710 -14.81 -17.95 -19.12
N ALA A 711 -14.58 -16.65 -19.01
CA ALA A 711 -14.09 -16.04 -17.77
C ALA A 711 -15.07 -16.29 -16.61
N TRP A 712 -16.37 -16.11 -16.83
CA TRP A 712 -17.39 -16.43 -15.81
C TRP A 712 -17.33 -17.89 -15.37
N ASN A 713 -17.32 -18.84 -16.32
CA ASN A 713 -17.31 -20.26 -15.98
C ASN A 713 -15.99 -20.75 -15.38
N LEU A 714 -14.89 -20.03 -15.57
CA LEU A 714 -13.63 -20.34 -14.94
C LEU A 714 -13.76 -20.24 -13.41
N ILE A 715 -14.43 -19.18 -12.95
CA ILE A 715 -14.55 -18.84 -11.52
C ILE A 715 -15.87 -19.34 -10.90
N TYR A 716 -16.91 -19.55 -11.72
CA TYR A 716 -18.19 -20.13 -11.31
C TYR A 716 -18.51 -21.37 -12.14
N GLN A 717 -17.72 -22.43 -11.97
CA GLN A 717 -17.82 -23.65 -12.77
C GLN A 717 -19.21 -24.31 -12.75
N ASP A 718 -19.89 -24.25 -11.61
CA ASP A 718 -21.24 -24.81 -11.44
C ASP A 718 -22.31 -24.10 -12.26
N ASP A 719 -22.08 -22.85 -12.66
CA ASP A 719 -23.06 -22.10 -13.42
C ASP A 719 -23.19 -22.60 -14.86
N GLN A 720 -22.12 -23.14 -15.44
CA GLN A 720 -22.04 -23.66 -16.80
C GLN A 720 -22.80 -22.79 -17.82
N ILE A 721 -22.55 -21.48 -17.81
CA ILE A 721 -23.14 -20.58 -18.80
C ILE A 721 -22.68 -21.02 -20.19
N ASP A 722 -23.62 -21.16 -21.13
CA ASP A 722 -23.32 -21.66 -22.47
C ASP A 722 -22.23 -20.81 -23.14
N THR A 723 -21.09 -21.44 -23.48
CA THR A 723 -19.95 -20.80 -24.15
C THR A 723 -20.21 -20.73 -25.66
N ASN A 724 -21.26 -20.00 -26.03
CA ASN A 724 -21.66 -19.78 -27.41
C ASN A 724 -21.18 -18.42 -27.91
N ALA A 725 -20.72 -18.34 -29.16
CA ALA A 725 -20.38 -17.07 -29.78
C ALA A 725 -21.61 -16.21 -30.14
N ILE A 726 -22.84 -16.72 -29.99
CA ILE A 726 -24.08 -16.02 -30.33
C ILE A 726 -24.69 -15.39 -29.06
N PRO A 727 -24.69 -14.04 -28.91
CA PRO A 727 -25.15 -13.35 -27.70
C PRO A 727 -26.59 -13.68 -27.29
N SER A 728 -27.52 -13.75 -28.25
CA SER A 728 -28.93 -14.06 -27.94
C SER A 728 -29.13 -15.44 -27.31
N VAL A 729 -28.25 -16.41 -27.58
CA VAL A 729 -28.29 -17.75 -26.96
C VAL A 729 -27.88 -17.64 -25.51
N VAL A 730 -26.74 -17.00 -25.25
CA VAL A 730 -26.20 -16.76 -23.91
C VAL A 730 -27.18 -15.96 -23.06
N LYS A 731 -27.76 -14.89 -23.60
CA LYS A 731 -28.82 -14.12 -22.94
C LYS A 731 -29.98 -15.00 -22.46
N ASN A 732 -30.49 -15.89 -23.31
CA ASN A 732 -31.61 -16.75 -22.92
C ASN A 732 -31.23 -17.72 -21.80
N ARG A 733 -29.96 -18.16 -21.75
CA ARG A 733 -29.43 -18.97 -20.64
C ARG A 733 -29.29 -18.16 -19.35
N ILE A 734 -28.78 -16.95 -19.44
CA ILE A 734 -28.74 -16.01 -18.30
C ILE A 734 -30.16 -15.83 -17.75
N LYS A 735 -31.16 -15.61 -18.62
CA LYS A 735 -32.57 -15.47 -18.24
C LYS A 735 -33.17 -16.70 -17.52
N GLU A 736 -32.60 -17.89 -17.70
CA GLU A 736 -33.06 -19.11 -17.01
C GLU A 736 -32.56 -19.18 -15.55
N LYS A 737 -31.60 -18.34 -15.15
CA LYS A 737 -31.10 -18.25 -13.77
C LYS A 737 -32.12 -17.57 -12.86
N SER A 738 -32.25 -18.08 -11.63
CA SER A 738 -33.28 -17.67 -10.65
C SER A 738 -33.22 -16.19 -10.27
N ASN A 739 -32.03 -15.60 -10.26
CA ASN A 739 -31.79 -14.21 -9.88
C ASN A 739 -31.39 -13.34 -11.10
N SER A 740 -31.74 -13.77 -12.31
CA SER A 740 -31.48 -12.95 -13.49
C SER A 740 -32.43 -11.76 -13.56
N PHE A 741 -31.92 -10.64 -14.09
CA PHE A 741 -32.67 -9.39 -14.18
C PHE A 741 -32.44 -8.71 -15.51
N VAL A 742 -33.32 -7.78 -15.85
CA VAL A 742 -33.11 -6.90 -17.01
C VAL A 742 -32.08 -5.88 -16.61
N TYR A 743 -30.93 -5.91 -17.29
CA TYR A 743 -29.86 -4.97 -17.04
C TYR A 743 -30.12 -3.72 -17.86
N ASP A 744 -30.53 -2.64 -17.19
CA ASP A 744 -30.69 -1.37 -17.86
C ASP A 744 -29.31 -0.75 -18.09
N LEU A 745 -28.92 -0.68 -19.36
CA LEU A 745 -27.66 -0.03 -19.72
C LEU A 745 -27.70 1.47 -19.39
N TYR A 746 -28.88 2.09 -19.44
CA TYR A 746 -29.06 3.51 -19.16
C TYR A 746 -28.83 3.84 -17.71
N SER A 747 -29.26 2.99 -16.77
CA SER A 747 -29.05 3.25 -15.35
C SER A 747 -27.59 3.18 -14.93
N VAL A 748 -26.68 2.70 -15.78
CA VAL A 748 -25.22 2.71 -15.54
C VAL A 748 -24.56 3.88 -16.27
N LEU A 749 -25.09 4.26 -17.45
CA LEU A 749 -24.64 5.41 -18.22
C LEU A 749 -25.16 6.75 -17.68
N GLU A 750 -26.31 6.78 -17.00
CA GLU A 750 -26.89 7.97 -16.35
C GLU A 750 -26.05 8.46 -15.17
N TYR A 751 -25.23 7.59 -14.54
CA TYR A 751 -24.25 8.00 -13.52
C TYR A 751 -22.92 8.51 -14.12
N SER A 752 -22.83 8.60 -15.46
CA SER A 752 -21.73 9.28 -16.18
C SER A 752 -22.17 10.62 -16.80
N LEU A 753 -23.27 11.20 -16.30
CA LEU A 753 -23.75 12.52 -16.71
C LEU A 753 -23.42 13.61 -15.72
#